data_AF-A0A412PKK3-F1
#
_entry.id   AF-A0A412PKK3-F1
#
_cell.length_a   1.000
_cell.length_b   1.000
_cell.length_c   1.000
_cell.angle_alpha   90.00
_cell.angle_beta   90.00
_cell.angle_gamma   90.00
#
_symmetry.space_group_name_H-M   'P 1'
#
loop_
_entity.id
_entity.type
_entity.pdbx_description
1 polymer ?
#
loop_
_entity_poly.entity_id
_entity_poly.type
_entity_poly.pdbx_seq_one_letter_code
_entity_poly.pdbx_strand_id
1 'polypeptide(L)'
;MQITILDKDFQNVGVIKNGNPYTPSFFGDTWHRYLAEGASTFDFTVNKYISGELQDYCQYINEKAYFHFRYEGKDYLFYVMTITEDDFIIQLSCNSLNLELQNEYANPFTSTSAQSFEWYFKQMEFYFAELELGINEVSDAKLTLTFESQETKLERLRSLLNKFDAEFEFVTKLNDDYSFNKLVLNVYKAHDDNHQGVGKIRSDISLHYGKNIKGVQRVIDKTQLFNAGKFTGADGLTIKDIERSDKNKNGVEEFYTRKGNVMVYAPLSMADYPSHTRKNGVDQWTRKDFQTEYTNVNELVAYAFRTLKKYAYPIVTYTINAFSNWMDISAVNLGDTVMIHDKNFVGGLNLSARVIEQVISFSNPNNNQLTFSNVVQLESELSQGIQERLKQMVDDAQPYVVTIATDTGVTFKNNKGQSVVSPILTKGNKTIDCGWRYVVDGVIKSTSPSYIVRGSDVSDKLVLTICAWVDNQEVASTQVTFTNVNDGVKGSDGKSITVTKAEKQADGVKVTFSDNKSIVVPKGDKGAIDEEKLKEIEQNINSKADGVLTQEQINALNEKNSIMRAELEAKASLGTLNKAIAEYKSYTLQNNKDKAKSEKDLISLNQRLVENIRNLKELAERWNFLDKYFQVGNEGIVFGEQNGNTCAKMSNDRFSIFSAGNEVMYISQGTLFIENGIFSKSIQIGRFREEQYHLNLDMNVIRYVGGI
;
A
#
# COMPACT_ATOMS: atom_id res chain seq x y z
N MET A 1 5.59 -26.21 11.49
CA MET A 1 6.41 -26.82 10.42
C MET A 1 6.68 -28.28 10.78
N GLN A 2 6.72 -29.17 9.79
CA GLN A 2 7.10 -30.57 9.96
C GLN A 2 8.25 -30.86 8.99
N ILE A 3 9.32 -31.51 9.48
CA ILE A 3 10.45 -31.97 8.67
C ILE A 3 10.42 -33.49 8.68
N THR A 4 10.42 -34.11 7.51
CA THR A 4 10.51 -35.56 7.34
C THR A 4 11.98 -35.95 7.22
N ILE A 5 12.39 -36.99 7.94
CA ILE A 5 13.72 -37.59 7.86
C ILE A 5 13.64 -38.77 6.89
N LEU A 6 14.46 -38.72 5.85
CA LEU A 6 14.59 -39.80 4.88
C LEU A 6 15.97 -40.44 4.99
N ASP A 7 16.05 -41.75 4.80
CA ASP A 7 17.34 -42.43 4.69
C ASP A 7 17.96 -42.27 3.28
N LYS A 8 19.11 -42.92 3.06
CA LYS A 8 19.82 -42.87 1.77
C LYS A 8 19.03 -43.44 0.58
N ASP A 9 18.00 -44.24 0.84
CA ASP A 9 17.11 -44.85 -0.15
C ASP A 9 15.77 -44.08 -0.21
N PHE A 10 15.75 -42.87 0.34
CA PHE A 10 14.62 -41.97 0.48
C PHE A 10 13.41 -42.55 1.23
N GLN A 11 13.60 -43.58 2.05
CA GLN A 11 12.53 -44.12 2.87
C GLN A 11 12.31 -43.21 4.07
N ASN A 12 11.04 -42.95 4.40
CA ASN A 12 10.69 -42.18 5.58
C ASN A 12 11.00 -42.98 6.86
N VAL A 13 11.98 -42.48 7.62
CA VAL A 13 12.46 -43.10 8.86
C VAL A 13 12.13 -42.29 10.11
N GLY A 14 11.53 -41.11 9.96
CA GLY A 14 11.16 -40.29 11.11
C GLY A 14 10.65 -38.90 10.74
N VAL A 15 10.22 -38.18 11.77
CA VAL A 15 9.66 -36.83 11.64
C VAL A 15 10.13 -35.95 12.80
N ILE A 16 10.52 -34.72 12.48
CA ILE A 16 10.83 -33.65 13.42
C ILE A 16 9.69 -32.63 13.38
N LYS A 17 9.11 -32.32 14.54
CA LYS A 17 7.96 -31.41 14.65
C LYS A 17 7.93 -30.70 16.00
N ASN A 18 8.10 -29.38 15.96
CA ASN A 18 7.96 -28.53 17.15
C ASN A 18 6.54 -28.58 17.72
N GLY A 19 6.43 -28.59 19.05
CA GLY A 19 5.16 -28.57 19.78
C GLY A 19 4.47 -29.94 19.95
N ASN A 20 5.06 -31.02 19.45
CA ASN A 20 4.61 -32.38 19.71
C ASN A 20 5.56 -33.07 20.71
N PRO A 21 5.08 -33.53 21.88
CA PRO A 21 5.94 -34.12 22.93
C PRO A 21 6.56 -35.47 22.55
N TYR A 22 6.09 -36.11 21.47
CA TYR A 22 6.55 -37.44 21.04
C TYR A 22 7.48 -37.41 19.81
N THR A 23 7.83 -36.22 19.32
CA THR A 23 8.72 -36.07 18.17
C THR A 23 9.84 -35.09 18.51
N PRO A 24 11.04 -35.25 17.92
CA PRO A 24 12.11 -34.27 18.08
C PRO A 24 11.64 -32.86 17.74
N SER A 25 12.07 -31.90 18.54
CA SER A 25 11.99 -30.48 18.24
C SER A 25 13.29 -29.98 17.62
N PHE A 26 13.20 -29.01 16.71
CA PHE A 26 14.33 -28.28 16.16
C PHE A 26 14.32 -26.81 16.60
N PHE A 27 15.50 -26.20 16.64
CA PHE A 27 15.70 -24.79 16.98
C PHE A 27 16.95 -24.25 16.30
N GLY A 28 17.14 -22.92 16.39
CA GLY A 28 18.27 -22.24 15.75
C GLY A 28 18.27 -22.41 14.23
N ASP A 29 17.08 -22.65 13.65
CA ASP A 29 16.96 -22.98 12.25
C ASP A 29 17.00 -21.75 11.35
N THR A 30 17.65 -21.91 10.21
CA THR A 30 17.75 -20.88 9.20
C THR A 30 17.72 -21.50 7.80
N TRP A 31 16.66 -21.19 7.06
CA TRP A 31 16.52 -21.52 5.64
C TRP A 31 16.92 -20.31 4.80
N HIS A 32 18.09 -20.40 4.15
CA HIS A 32 18.62 -19.38 3.26
C HIS A 32 18.35 -19.73 1.80
N ARG A 33 17.90 -18.76 1.02
CA ARG A 33 17.58 -18.92 -0.40
C ARG A 33 18.26 -17.81 -1.21
N TYR A 34 18.96 -18.18 -2.28
CA TYR A 34 19.77 -17.27 -3.10
C TYR A 34 19.31 -17.26 -4.55
N LEU A 35 18.92 -16.10 -5.07
CA LEU A 35 18.45 -16.00 -6.46
C LEU A 35 19.56 -16.31 -7.46
N ALA A 36 20.76 -15.80 -7.19
CA ALA A 36 21.91 -15.91 -8.10
C ALA A 36 22.51 -17.32 -8.16
N GLU A 37 22.21 -18.18 -7.18
CA GLU A 37 22.71 -19.55 -7.11
C GLU A 37 21.63 -20.57 -7.49
N GLY A 38 20.35 -20.19 -7.43
CA GLY A 38 19.22 -21.11 -7.57
C GLY A 38 19.12 -22.15 -6.44
N ALA A 39 20.04 -22.12 -5.49
CA ALA A 39 20.18 -23.06 -4.39
C ALA A 39 19.62 -22.50 -3.08
N SER A 40 19.42 -23.39 -2.11
CA SER A 40 19.08 -23.03 -0.74
C SER A 40 19.79 -23.93 0.26
N THR A 41 20.10 -23.38 1.43
CA THR A 41 20.62 -24.13 2.58
C THR A 41 19.62 -24.10 3.71
N PHE A 42 19.54 -25.19 4.46
CA PHE A 42 18.71 -25.27 5.65
C PHE A 42 19.56 -25.78 6.81
N ASP A 43 19.88 -24.86 7.71
CA ASP A 43 20.69 -25.15 8.89
C ASP A 43 19.77 -25.24 10.10
N PHE A 44 19.92 -26.24 10.96
CA PHE A 44 19.09 -26.39 12.16
C PHE A 44 19.74 -27.28 13.22
N THR A 45 19.29 -27.15 14.47
CA THR A 45 19.75 -27.96 15.61
C THR A 45 18.61 -28.79 16.17
N VAL A 46 18.90 -30.04 16.55
CA VAL A 46 17.96 -30.97 17.19
C VAL A 46 18.50 -31.41 18.55
N ASN A 47 17.63 -31.48 19.56
CA ASN A 47 18.00 -32.04 20.87
C ASN A 47 18.10 -33.56 20.80
N LYS A 48 19.04 -34.16 21.52
CA LYS A 48 19.18 -35.63 21.63
C LYS A 48 18.31 -36.24 22.74
N TYR A 49 17.92 -35.43 23.72
CA TYR A 49 17.22 -35.89 24.92
C TYR A 49 15.80 -35.32 25.01
N ILE A 50 14.85 -36.17 25.40
CA ILE A 50 13.50 -35.77 25.81
C ILE A 50 13.28 -36.35 27.21
N SER A 51 12.85 -35.52 28.15
CA SER A 51 12.63 -35.90 29.56
C SER A 51 13.82 -36.60 30.24
N GLY A 52 15.06 -36.29 29.81
CA GLY A 52 16.28 -36.86 30.37
C GLY A 52 16.73 -38.19 29.76
N GLU A 53 16.02 -38.71 28.74
CA GLU A 53 16.39 -39.95 28.04
C GLU A 53 16.90 -39.67 26.63
N LEU A 54 17.99 -40.34 26.24
CA LEU A 54 18.51 -40.30 24.88
C LEU A 54 17.49 -40.92 23.92
N GLN A 55 17.25 -40.25 22.81
CA GLN A 55 16.18 -40.64 21.90
C GLN A 55 16.69 -41.49 20.74
N ASP A 56 15.97 -42.57 20.42
CA ASP A 56 16.33 -43.49 19.34
C ASP A 56 16.34 -42.84 17.96
N TYR A 57 15.61 -41.73 17.74
CA TYR A 57 15.64 -41.03 16.44
C TYR A 57 17.02 -40.48 16.08
N CYS A 58 17.91 -40.29 17.05
CA CYS A 58 19.26 -39.74 16.81
C CYS A 58 20.03 -40.61 15.81
N GLN A 59 19.77 -41.92 15.77
CA GLN A 59 20.41 -42.83 14.82
C GLN A 59 20.08 -42.51 13.35
N TYR A 60 18.93 -41.87 13.10
CA TYR A 60 18.46 -41.49 11.75
C TYR A 60 18.89 -40.08 11.35
N ILE A 61 19.46 -39.29 12.27
CA ILE A 61 19.97 -37.95 12.01
C ILE A 61 21.49 -38.05 11.84
N ASN A 62 21.93 -38.35 10.62
CA ASN A 62 23.33 -38.61 10.31
C ASN A 62 23.69 -38.05 8.92
N GLU A 63 24.96 -38.19 8.51
CA GLU A 63 25.50 -37.65 7.26
C GLU A 63 24.89 -38.24 5.98
N LYS A 64 24.15 -39.36 6.10
CA LYS A 64 23.49 -40.05 4.97
C LYS A 64 22.00 -39.70 4.86
N ALA A 65 21.47 -38.96 5.83
CA ALA A 65 20.06 -38.61 5.86
C ALA A 65 19.74 -37.48 4.88
N TYR A 66 18.47 -37.44 4.46
CA TYR A 66 17.88 -36.30 3.78
C TYR A 66 16.75 -35.73 4.62
N PHE A 67 16.54 -34.42 4.49
CA PHE A 67 15.48 -33.70 5.18
C PHE A 67 14.53 -33.10 4.17
N HIS A 68 13.25 -33.43 4.31
CA HIS A 68 12.18 -32.92 3.45
C HIS A 68 11.22 -32.04 4.24
N PHE A 69 10.75 -30.97 3.60
CA PHE A 69 9.56 -30.28 4.06
C PHE A 69 8.77 -29.66 2.91
N ARG A 70 7.50 -29.34 3.16
CA ARG A 70 6.63 -28.62 2.23
C ARG A 70 6.42 -27.18 2.68
N TYR A 71 6.62 -26.23 1.77
CA TYR A 71 6.42 -24.80 2.03
C TYR A 71 5.74 -24.15 0.81
N GLU A 72 4.67 -23.37 1.03
CA GLU A 72 3.88 -22.73 -0.05
C GLU A 72 3.47 -23.71 -1.17
N GLY A 73 3.12 -24.93 -0.79
CA GLY A 73 2.72 -25.97 -1.73
C GLY A 73 3.85 -26.58 -2.57
N LYS A 74 5.12 -26.22 -2.32
CA LYS A 74 6.31 -26.78 -2.97
C LYS A 74 7.09 -27.68 -2.02
N ASP A 75 7.67 -28.74 -2.57
CA ASP A 75 8.53 -29.68 -1.84
C ASP A 75 9.98 -29.21 -1.89
N TYR A 76 10.65 -29.29 -0.75
CA TYR A 76 12.06 -29.00 -0.59
C TYR A 76 12.74 -30.21 0.04
N LEU A 77 13.85 -30.63 -0.54
CA LEU A 77 14.65 -31.76 -0.12
C LEU A 77 16.09 -31.28 0.08
N PHE A 78 16.71 -31.66 1.19
CA PHE A 78 18.07 -31.26 1.52
C PHE A 78 18.91 -32.47 1.92
N TYR A 79 20.14 -32.56 1.41
CA TYR A 79 21.15 -33.50 1.91
C TYR A 79 22.01 -32.84 2.98
N VAL A 80 22.64 -33.63 3.85
CA VAL A 80 23.54 -33.13 4.90
C VAL A 80 24.90 -32.76 4.30
N MET A 81 25.31 -31.50 4.43
CA MET A 81 26.66 -31.05 4.09
C MET A 81 27.62 -31.26 5.27
N THR A 82 27.22 -30.80 6.46
CA THR A 82 27.99 -30.95 7.69
C THR A 82 27.07 -31.32 8.83
N ILE A 83 27.60 -32.12 9.74
CA ILE A 83 26.95 -32.52 10.98
C ILE A 83 27.95 -32.36 12.12
N THR A 84 27.52 -31.68 13.18
CA THR A 84 28.28 -31.54 14.41
C THR A 84 27.42 -32.08 15.54
N GLU A 85 27.96 -33.04 16.29
CA GLU A 85 27.26 -33.67 17.41
C GLU A 85 28.08 -33.49 18.69
N ASP A 86 27.40 -33.12 19.76
CA ASP A 86 27.94 -33.16 21.12
C ASP A 86 27.08 -34.07 22.03
N ASP A 87 27.28 -33.99 23.34
CA ASP A 87 26.54 -34.79 24.31
C ASP A 87 25.02 -34.56 24.23
N PHE A 88 24.55 -33.38 23.84
CA PHE A 88 23.15 -32.96 24.01
C PHE A 88 22.42 -32.63 22.70
N ILE A 89 23.15 -32.23 21.66
CA ILE A 89 22.56 -31.73 20.42
C ILE A 89 23.23 -32.31 19.17
N ILE A 90 22.47 -32.26 18.06
CA ILE A 90 22.96 -32.49 16.70
C ILE A 90 22.68 -31.22 15.90
N GLN A 91 23.72 -30.62 15.34
CA GLN A 91 23.65 -29.45 14.47
C GLN A 91 23.90 -29.87 13.03
N LEU A 92 23.05 -29.41 12.12
CA LEU A 92 23.05 -29.79 10.72
C LEU A 92 23.18 -28.55 9.87
N SER A 93 24.03 -28.62 8.84
CA SER A 93 23.95 -27.73 7.68
C SER A 93 23.62 -28.56 6.46
N CYS A 94 22.55 -28.19 5.76
CA CYS A 94 22.00 -28.97 4.66
C CYS A 94 21.87 -28.13 3.39
N ASN A 95 21.90 -28.75 2.21
CA ASN A 95 21.84 -28.08 0.91
C ASN A 95 20.79 -28.73 0.00
N SER A 96 20.08 -27.91 -0.77
CA SER A 96 18.96 -28.34 -1.60
C SER A 96 19.32 -28.86 -2.99
N LEU A 97 20.57 -28.71 -3.42
CA LEU A 97 21.07 -29.25 -4.68
C LEU A 97 21.53 -30.70 -4.50
N ASN A 98 21.93 -31.37 -5.57
CA ASN A 98 22.57 -32.67 -5.45
C ASN A 98 24.10 -32.54 -5.37
N LEU A 99 24.74 -33.61 -4.87
CA LEU A 99 26.18 -33.66 -4.71
C LEU A 99 26.92 -33.59 -6.06
N GLU A 100 26.32 -34.06 -7.16
CA GLU A 100 26.94 -34.01 -8.48
C GLU A 100 27.09 -32.57 -9.00
N LEU A 101 26.05 -31.75 -8.91
CA LEU A 101 26.14 -30.34 -9.31
C LEU A 101 27.19 -29.59 -8.47
N GLN A 102 27.25 -29.88 -7.17
CA GLN A 102 28.15 -29.18 -6.25
C GLN A 102 29.61 -29.62 -6.38
N ASN A 103 29.87 -30.94 -6.45
CA ASN A 103 31.21 -31.50 -6.23
C ASN A 103 31.82 -32.10 -7.50
N GLU A 104 31.04 -32.43 -8.52
CA GLU A 104 31.58 -32.93 -9.77
C GLU A 104 32.10 -31.78 -10.64
N TYR A 105 33.20 -32.02 -11.35
CA TYR A 105 33.85 -31.01 -12.17
C TYR A 105 33.55 -31.23 -13.67
N ALA A 106 33.22 -30.14 -14.36
CA ALA A 106 33.15 -30.09 -15.81
C ALA A 106 34.51 -29.70 -16.40
N ASN A 107 35.00 -30.50 -17.36
CA ASN A 107 36.24 -30.21 -18.06
C ASN A 107 36.13 -28.98 -18.98
N PRO A 108 37.25 -28.39 -19.41
CA PRO A 108 37.25 -27.39 -20.47
C PRO A 108 36.46 -27.86 -21.70
N PHE A 109 35.69 -26.95 -22.29
CA PHE A 109 34.80 -27.26 -23.41
C PHE A 109 34.78 -26.12 -24.42
N THR A 110 34.85 -26.45 -25.71
CA THR A 110 34.74 -25.48 -26.80
C THR A 110 33.76 -25.99 -27.84
N SER A 111 32.79 -25.15 -28.21
CA SER A 111 32.00 -25.39 -29.42
C SER A 111 32.67 -24.76 -30.63
N THR A 112 32.63 -25.45 -31.77
CA THR A 112 33.13 -24.94 -33.06
C THR A 112 32.07 -24.23 -33.89
N SER A 113 30.81 -24.18 -33.42
CA SER A 113 29.69 -23.55 -34.10
C SER A 113 28.68 -22.96 -33.10
N ALA A 114 27.77 -22.11 -33.58
CA ALA A 114 26.75 -21.51 -32.74
C ALA A 114 25.69 -22.55 -32.33
N GLN A 115 25.52 -22.76 -31.02
CA GLN A 115 24.66 -23.78 -30.45
C GLN A 115 23.68 -23.19 -29.44
N SER A 116 22.53 -23.84 -29.26
CA SER A 116 21.50 -23.41 -28.30
C SER A 116 21.89 -23.77 -26.87
N PHE A 117 21.24 -23.13 -25.89
CA PHE A 117 21.40 -23.47 -24.47
C PHE A 117 21.15 -24.96 -24.22
N GLU A 118 20.05 -25.51 -24.77
CA GLU A 118 19.70 -26.92 -24.60
C GLU A 118 20.78 -27.87 -25.17
N TRP A 119 21.43 -27.49 -26.27
CA TRP A 119 22.52 -28.28 -26.83
C TRP A 119 23.71 -28.31 -25.88
N TYR A 120 24.15 -27.15 -25.36
CA TYR A 120 25.21 -27.09 -24.36
C TYR A 120 24.84 -27.86 -23.10
N PHE A 121 23.59 -27.75 -22.67
CA PHE A 121 23.08 -28.45 -21.51
C PHE A 121 23.26 -29.98 -21.64
N LYS A 122 23.01 -30.52 -22.84
CA LYS A 122 23.24 -31.93 -23.17
C LYS A 122 24.72 -32.26 -23.32
N GLN A 123 25.50 -31.46 -24.04
CA GLN A 123 26.91 -31.78 -24.30
C GLN A 123 27.80 -31.68 -23.05
N MET A 124 27.44 -30.82 -22.10
CA MET A 124 28.11 -30.70 -20.80
C MET A 124 27.56 -31.66 -19.76
N GLU A 125 26.72 -32.61 -20.17
CA GLU A 125 26.36 -33.77 -19.34
C GLU A 125 25.63 -33.40 -18.04
N PHE A 126 24.89 -32.28 -18.05
CA PHE A 126 24.11 -31.86 -16.88
C PHE A 126 22.92 -32.79 -16.58
N TYR A 127 22.44 -33.53 -17.58
CA TYR A 127 21.32 -34.47 -17.43
C TYR A 127 21.63 -35.68 -16.54
N PHE A 128 22.91 -36.03 -16.33
CA PHE A 128 23.28 -37.16 -15.47
C PHE A 128 22.98 -36.90 -14.00
N ALA A 129 22.89 -35.63 -13.59
CA ALA A 129 22.55 -35.21 -12.24
C ALA A 129 21.03 -35.27 -11.96
N GLU A 130 20.30 -36.16 -12.63
CA GLU A 130 18.83 -36.23 -12.62
C GLU A 130 18.17 -34.84 -12.83
N LEU A 131 18.87 -33.99 -13.59
CA LEU A 131 18.50 -32.61 -13.87
C LEU A 131 17.85 -32.53 -15.25
N GLU A 132 16.61 -32.08 -15.29
CA GLU A 132 15.87 -31.86 -16.52
C GLU A 132 15.70 -30.37 -16.81
N LEU A 133 15.75 -30.02 -18.08
CA LEU A 133 15.41 -28.68 -18.54
C LEU A 133 13.88 -28.52 -18.55
N GLY A 134 13.38 -27.54 -17.80
CA GLY A 134 11.98 -27.13 -17.74
C GLY A 134 11.69 -25.99 -18.71
N ILE A 135 11.29 -24.84 -18.16
CA ILE A 135 11.09 -23.60 -18.93
C ILE A 135 12.44 -23.18 -19.57
N ASN A 136 12.41 -22.74 -20.82
CA ASN A 136 13.59 -22.21 -21.51
C ASN A 136 13.23 -21.00 -22.39
N GLU A 137 13.28 -19.81 -21.80
CA GLU A 137 12.97 -18.54 -22.48
C GLU A 137 14.10 -18.03 -23.40
N VAL A 138 15.26 -18.68 -23.38
CA VAL A 138 16.44 -18.36 -24.22
C VAL A 138 16.69 -19.42 -25.30
N SER A 139 15.65 -20.18 -25.66
CA SER A 139 15.72 -21.30 -26.60
C SER A 139 16.04 -20.88 -28.04
N ASP A 140 15.76 -19.63 -28.41
CA ASP A 140 16.04 -19.02 -29.71
C ASP A 140 17.50 -18.56 -29.86
N ALA A 141 18.17 -18.23 -28.76
CA ALA A 141 19.55 -17.79 -28.75
C ALA A 141 20.52 -18.92 -29.12
N LYS A 142 21.54 -18.60 -29.92
CA LYS A 142 22.62 -19.52 -30.29
C LYS A 142 23.96 -18.82 -30.19
N LEU A 143 24.89 -19.42 -29.46
CA LEU A 143 26.21 -18.83 -29.18
C LEU A 143 27.32 -19.83 -29.48
N THR A 144 28.50 -19.33 -29.86
CA THR A 144 29.74 -20.11 -29.94
C THR A 144 30.58 -19.79 -28.72
N LEU A 145 30.63 -20.71 -27.77
CA LEU A 145 31.24 -20.52 -26.44
C LEU A 145 32.46 -21.42 -26.21
N THR A 146 33.40 -20.89 -25.44
CA THR A 146 34.59 -21.59 -24.92
C THR A 146 34.69 -21.44 -23.40
N PHE A 147 35.01 -22.54 -22.74
CA PHE A 147 35.28 -22.61 -21.31
C PHE A 147 36.68 -23.22 -21.13
N GLU A 148 37.64 -22.39 -20.72
CA GLU A 148 39.07 -22.75 -20.76
C GLU A 148 39.54 -23.57 -19.55
N SER A 149 38.85 -23.46 -18.42
CA SER A 149 39.23 -24.11 -17.16
C SER A 149 38.21 -25.14 -16.69
N GLN A 150 38.70 -26.08 -15.89
CA GLN A 150 37.84 -26.98 -15.14
C GLN A 150 37.16 -26.21 -13.99
N GLU A 151 35.86 -26.45 -13.78
CA GLU A 151 35.06 -25.84 -12.72
C GLU A 151 33.97 -26.82 -12.27
N THR A 152 33.31 -26.60 -11.13
CA THR A 152 32.22 -27.49 -10.71
C THR A 152 31.07 -27.44 -11.72
N LYS A 153 30.25 -28.50 -11.81
CA LYS A 153 29.10 -28.53 -12.73
C LYS A 153 28.15 -27.36 -12.45
N LEU A 154 27.93 -26.98 -11.20
CA LEU A 154 27.12 -25.81 -10.85
C LEU A 154 27.73 -24.52 -11.40
N GLU A 155 29.02 -24.27 -11.19
CA GLU A 155 29.68 -23.07 -11.71
C GLU A 155 29.71 -23.04 -13.24
N ARG A 156 29.93 -24.18 -13.90
CA ARG A 156 29.81 -24.30 -15.37
C ARG A 156 28.41 -23.96 -15.84
N LEU A 157 27.38 -24.47 -15.17
CA LEU A 157 25.99 -24.19 -15.52
C LEU A 157 25.65 -22.71 -15.34
N ARG A 158 26.09 -22.09 -14.23
CA ARG A 158 25.92 -20.65 -13.98
C ARG A 158 26.65 -19.81 -15.01
N SER A 159 27.88 -20.17 -15.34
CA SER A 159 28.67 -19.51 -16.38
C SER A 159 27.95 -19.59 -17.73
N LEU A 160 27.44 -20.77 -18.10
CA LEU A 160 26.64 -20.96 -19.32
C LEU A 160 25.37 -20.08 -19.31
N LEU A 161 24.58 -20.11 -18.24
CA LEU A 161 23.36 -19.29 -18.11
C LEU A 161 23.67 -17.79 -18.24
N ASN A 162 24.76 -17.32 -17.61
CA ASN A 162 25.22 -15.94 -17.73
C ASN A 162 25.60 -15.56 -19.17
N LYS A 163 26.21 -16.47 -19.95
CA LYS A 163 26.52 -16.23 -21.38
C LYS A 163 25.25 -16.08 -22.23
N PHE A 164 24.21 -16.82 -21.88
CA PHE A 164 22.89 -16.75 -22.53
C PHE A 164 22.01 -15.61 -22.00
N ASP A 165 22.54 -14.72 -21.14
CA ASP A 165 21.78 -13.65 -20.49
C ASP A 165 20.51 -14.17 -19.81
N ALA A 166 20.66 -15.27 -19.07
CA ALA A 166 19.56 -15.99 -18.45
C ALA A 166 19.64 -15.96 -16.92
N GLU A 167 18.47 -15.99 -16.29
CA GLU A 167 18.28 -16.31 -14.89
C GLU A 167 17.65 -17.69 -14.75
N PHE A 168 17.70 -18.28 -13.56
CA PHE A 168 17.24 -19.63 -13.36
C PHE A 168 16.72 -19.89 -11.96
N GLU A 169 15.93 -20.95 -11.83
CA GLU A 169 15.59 -21.56 -10.55
C GLU A 169 15.64 -23.08 -10.67
N PHE A 170 15.94 -23.75 -9.57
CA PHE A 170 15.77 -25.19 -9.46
C PHE A 170 14.45 -25.53 -8.74
N VAL A 171 13.74 -26.53 -9.26
CA VAL A 171 12.51 -27.05 -8.66
C VAL A 171 12.65 -28.54 -8.42
N THR A 172 12.70 -28.94 -7.15
CA THR A 172 12.70 -30.35 -6.76
C THR A 172 11.33 -30.97 -7.01
N LYS A 173 11.32 -32.15 -7.62
CA LYS A 173 10.15 -33.00 -7.76
C LYS A 173 10.40 -34.30 -7.02
N LEU A 174 9.42 -34.69 -6.20
CA LEU A 174 9.40 -35.94 -5.46
C LEU A 174 8.23 -36.79 -5.97
N ASN A 175 8.34 -38.10 -5.77
CA ASN A 175 7.23 -39.04 -5.93
C ASN A 175 6.28 -38.96 -4.71
N ASP A 176 5.13 -39.64 -4.80
CA ASP A 176 4.12 -39.65 -3.72
C ASP A 176 4.65 -40.27 -2.40
N ASP A 177 5.70 -41.09 -2.48
CA ASP A 177 6.39 -41.71 -1.33
C ASP A 177 7.57 -40.88 -0.80
N TYR A 178 7.72 -39.63 -1.27
CA TYR A 178 8.83 -38.71 -0.99
C TYR A 178 10.18 -39.10 -1.59
N SER A 179 10.28 -40.20 -2.33
CA SER A 179 11.51 -40.51 -3.05
C SER A 179 11.83 -39.43 -4.08
N PHE A 180 13.12 -39.13 -4.22
CA PHE A 180 13.58 -38.18 -5.21
C PHE A 180 13.18 -38.65 -6.62
N ASN A 181 12.60 -37.74 -7.41
CA ASN A 181 12.22 -38.02 -8.80
C ASN A 181 13.18 -37.31 -9.75
N LYS A 182 13.25 -35.98 -9.65
CA LYS A 182 14.13 -35.15 -10.50
C LYS A 182 14.30 -33.76 -9.95
N LEU A 183 15.36 -33.10 -10.41
CA LEU A 183 15.54 -31.67 -10.29
C LEU A 183 15.19 -31.01 -11.63
N VAL A 184 14.35 -29.97 -11.61
CA VAL A 184 14.00 -29.24 -12.84
C VAL A 184 14.70 -27.88 -12.84
N LEU A 185 15.49 -27.61 -13.87
CA LEU A 185 16.06 -26.29 -14.16
C LEU A 185 15.09 -25.49 -15.02
N ASN A 186 14.49 -24.43 -14.46
CA ASN A 186 13.78 -23.45 -15.27
C ASN A 186 14.73 -22.30 -15.61
N VAL A 187 14.77 -21.92 -16.88
CA VAL A 187 15.63 -20.88 -17.44
C VAL A 187 14.77 -19.77 -18.02
N TYR A 188 14.95 -18.57 -17.48
CA TYR A 188 14.24 -17.35 -17.83
C TYR A 188 15.19 -16.34 -18.45
N LYS A 189 14.69 -15.39 -19.23
CA LYS A 189 15.50 -14.24 -19.64
C LYS A 189 15.92 -13.46 -18.40
N ALA A 190 17.16 -12.97 -18.36
CA ALA A 190 17.63 -12.16 -17.24
C ALA A 190 16.76 -10.92 -17.06
N HIS A 191 16.67 -10.44 -15.82
CA HIS A 191 15.86 -9.27 -15.51
C HIS A 191 16.37 -8.01 -16.22
N ASP A 192 15.47 -7.35 -16.96
CA ASP A 192 15.69 -6.08 -17.63
C ASP A 192 14.39 -5.25 -17.67
N ASP A 193 14.39 -4.13 -18.41
CA ASP A 193 13.22 -3.24 -18.51
C ASP A 193 11.96 -3.91 -19.10
N ASN A 194 12.12 -5.01 -19.84
CA ASN A 194 11.05 -5.72 -20.54
C ASN A 194 10.79 -7.14 -19.99
N HIS A 195 11.72 -7.70 -19.21
CA HIS A 195 11.67 -9.07 -18.70
C HIS A 195 11.85 -9.09 -17.18
N GLN A 196 10.93 -9.77 -16.48
CA GLN A 196 11.02 -9.88 -15.02
C GLN A 196 12.11 -10.87 -14.57
N GLY A 197 12.43 -11.87 -15.40
CA GLY A 197 13.20 -13.04 -14.98
C GLY A 197 12.44 -13.91 -13.99
N VAL A 198 13.15 -14.52 -13.04
CA VAL A 198 12.53 -15.32 -11.98
C VAL A 198 11.63 -14.44 -11.08
N GLY A 199 10.52 -14.98 -10.62
CA GLY A 199 9.57 -14.27 -9.75
C GLY A 199 8.58 -13.39 -10.52
N LYS A 200 7.91 -12.47 -9.83
CA LYS A 200 6.83 -11.66 -10.40
C LYS A 200 6.90 -10.20 -9.95
N ILE A 201 6.32 -9.30 -10.75
CA ILE A 201 6.07 -7.93 -10.31
C ILE A 201 4.86 -7.92 -9.37
N ARG A 202 5.09 -7.54 -8.11
CA ARG A 202 4.11 -7.55 -7.01
C ARG A 202 3.65 -6.15 -6.65
N SER A 203 2.94 -5.51 -7.57
CA SER A 203 2.31 -4.20 -7.34
C SER A 203 1.21 -4.21 -6.27
N ASP A 204 0.76 -5.40 -5.87
CA ASP A 204 -0.16 -5.64 -4.77
C ASP A 204 0.51 -5.58 -3.39
N ILE A 205 1.84 -5.68 -3.33
CA ILE A 205 2.61 -5.61 -2.09
C ILE A 205 3.43 -4.31 -2.06
N SER A 206 3.23 -3.52 -1.01
CA SER A 206 3.96 -2.29 -0.76
C SER A 206 4.55 -2.25 0.65
N LEU A 207 5.88 -2.18 0.73
CA LEU A 207 6.62 -2.17 1.98
C LEU A 207 6.79 -0.74 2.48
N HIS A 208 6.51 -0.49 3.76
CA HIS A 208 6.54 0.82 4.40
C HIS A 208 7.32 0.74 5.71
N TYR A 209 8.32 1.61 5.86
CA TYR A 209 9.02 1.80 7.12
C TYR A 209 8.05 2.06 8.27
N GLY A 210 8.26 1.36 9.39
CA GLY A 210 7.45 1.51 10.60
C GLY A 210 6.06 0.87 10.53
N LYS A 211 5.75 0.18 9.42
CA LYS A 211 4.52 -0.63 9.29
C LYS A 211 4.82 -2.10 9.08
N ASN A 212 5.47 -2.45 7.97
CA ASN A 212 5.73 -3.84 7.58
C ASN A 212 7.23 -4.12 7.39
N ILE A 213 8.09 -3.10 7.43
CA ILE A 213 9.56 -3.24 7.49
C ILE A 213 10.13 -2.38 8.63
N LYS A 214 11.19 -2.86 9.29
CA LYS A 214 11.82 -2.18 10.44
C LYS A 214 12.80 -1.09 10.01
N GLY A 215 13.45 -1.29 8.87
CA GLY A 215 14.50 -0.41 8.43
C GLY A 215 14.98 -0.74 7.02
N VAL A 216 15.42 0.31 6.34
CA VAL A 216 16.08 0.23 5.05
C VAL A 216 17.52 0.71 5.25
N GLN A 217 18.49 -0.12 4.91
CA GLN A 217 19.89 0.27 4.83
C GLN A 217 20.28 0.43 3.38
N ARG A 218 20.81 1.60 3.01
CA ARG A 218 21.34 1.87 1.66
C ARG A 218 22.87 1.84 1.69
N VAL A 219 23.46 0.96 0.91
CA VAL A 219 24.91 0.90 0.64
C VAL A 219 25.15 1.45 -0.76
N ILE A 220 26.07 2.40 -0.89
CA ILE A 220 26.49 2.96 -2.18
C ILE A 220 27.95 2.59 -2.40
N ASP A 221 28.20 1.71 -3.36
CA ASP A 221 29.52 1.17 -3.67
C ASP A 221 30.02 1.71 -5.02
N LYS A 222 31.22 2.31 -5.02
CA LYS A 222 31.90 2.84 -6.21
C LYS A 222 33.14 2.05 -6.61
N THR A 223 33.47 0.98 -5.90
CA THR A 223 34.71 0.21 -6.09
C THR A 223 34.86 -0.37 -7.49
N GLN A 224 33.75 -0.71 -8.14
CA GLN A 224 33.72 -1.29 -9.49
C GLN A 224 33.38 -0.27 -10.59
N LEU A 225 33.22 1.01 -10.25
CA LEU A 225 32.71 2.03 -11.18
C LEU A 225 33.71 2.29 -12.32
N PHE A 226 33.23 2.19 -13.57
CA PHE A 226 33.93 2.67 -14.77
C PHE A 226 32.93 3.26 -15.75
N ASN A 227 33.27 4.40 -16.35
CA ASN A 227 32.37 5.18 -17.21
C ASN A 227 32.81 5.22 -18.69
N ALA A 228 33.88 4.49 -19.02
CA ALA A 228 34.24 4.14 -20.38
C ALA A 228 34.69 2.66 -20.46
N GLY A 229 34.32 1.96 -21.53
CA GLY A 229 34.70 0.57 -21.72
C GLY A 229 35.19 0.28 -23.14
N LYS A 230 36.33 -0.41 -23.28
CA LYS A 230 36.76 -0.98 -24.56
C LYS A 230 36.40 -2.47 -24.59
N PHE A 231 35.65 -2.88 -25.60
CA PHE A 231 35.17 -4.25 -25.74
C PHE A 231 35.70 -4.83 -27.04
N THR A 232 36.43 -5.94 -26.94
CA THR A 232 37.04 -6.63 -28.08
C THR A 232 36.48 -8.04 -28.14
N GLY A 233 35.97 -8.43 -29.31
CA GLY A 233 35.50 -9.78 -29.60
C GLY A 233 36.62 -10.73 -30.02
N ALA A 234 36.23 -11.91 -30.47
CA ALA A 234 37.15 -12.88 -31.07
C ALA A 234 37.89 -12.27 -32.28
N ASP A 235 39.12 -12.73 -32.52
CA ASP A 235 39.95 -12.31 -33.65
C ASP A 235 40.16 -10.78 -33.79
N GLY A 236 40.05 -10.05 -32.68
CA GLY A 236 40.21 -8.59 -32.67
C GLY A 236 39.00 -7.83 -33.19
N LEU A 237 37.81 -8.46 -33.27
CA LEU A 237 36.55 -7.79 -33.59
C LEU A 237 36.34 -6.58 -32.66
N THR A 238 35.97 -5.44 -33.24
CA THR A 238 35.72 -4.20 -32.47
C THR A 238 34.39 -3.58 -32.86
N ILE A 239 33.91 -2.67 -32.00
CA ILE A 239 32.71 -1.87 -32.25
C ILE A 239 32.99 -0.60 -33.08
N LYS A 240 34.16 -0.48 -33.72
CA LYS A 240 34.64 0.75 -34.38
C LYS A 240 33.64 1.36 -35.36
N ASP A 241 32.93 0.54 -36.12
CA ASP A 241 32.02 1.00 -37.18
C ASP A 241 30.57 1.14 -36.71
N ILE A 242 30.31 0.97 -35.41
CA ILE A 242 28.98 1.05 -34.82
C ILE A 242 28.72 2.47 -34.32
N GLU A 243 27.49 2.93 -34.51
CA GLU A 243 26.96 4.12 -33.85
C GLU A 243 25.68 3.74 -33.10
N ARG A 244 25.65 4.08 -31.80
CA ARG A 244 24.50 3.84 -30.93
C ARG A 244 24.47 4.90 -29.84
N SER A 245 23.28 5.40 -29.53
CA SER A 245 23.00 6.39 -28.49
C SER A 245 21.79 5.93 -27.71
N ASP A 246 22.00 5.57 -26.44
CA ASP A 246 20.92 5.25 -25.51
C ASP A 246 20.67 6.51 -24.67
N LYS A 247 19.45 7.04 -24.76
CA LYS A 247 19.01 8.24 -24.04
C LYS A 247 18.26 7.85 -22.77
N ASN A 248 18.41 8.66 -21.73
CA ASN A 248 17.60 8.55 -20.53
C ASN A 248 16.18 9.07 -20.76
N LYS A 249 15.32 8.98 -19.72
CA LYS A 249 13.92 9.43 -19.77
C LYS A 249 13.74 10.90 -20.14
N ASN A 250 14.75 11.73 -19.90
CA ASN A 250 14.75 13.17 -20.24
C ASN A 250 15.26 13.44 -21.66
N GLY A 251 15.48 12.39 -22.46
CA GLY A 251 16.01 12.49 -23.83
C GLY A 251 17.49 12.88 -23.91
N VAL A 252 18.21 12.87 -22.78
CA VAL A 252 19.64 13.17 -22.71
C VAL A 252 20.43 11.91 -22.99
N GLU A 253 21.48 12.02 -23.80
CA GLU A 253 22.37 10.89 -24.13
C GLU A 253 23.10 10.39 -22.87
N GLU A 254 22.82 9.15 -22.48
CA GLU A 254 23.34 8.54 -21.25
C GLU A 254 24.46 7.55 -21.55
N PHE A 255 24.35 6.82 -22.66
CA PHE A 255 25.41 5.95 -23.17
C PHE A 255 25.56 6.10 -24.67
N TYR A 256 26.80 6.09 -25.17
CA TYR A 256 27.01 6.12 -26.62
C TYR A 256 28.28 5.40 -27.07
N THR A 257 28.27 5.04 -28.34
CA THR A 257 29.47 4.84 -29.15
C THR A 257 29.27 5.52 -30.50
N ARG A 258 30.35 5.98 -31.13
CA ARG A 258 30.34 6.72 -32.40
C ARG A 258 31.20 6.01 -33.42
N LYS A 259 30.87 6.17 -34.70
CA LYS A 259 31.66 5.64 -35.80
C LYS A 259 33.12 6.12 -35.72
N GLY A 260 34.06 5.21 -35.88
CA GLY A 260 35.49 5.40 -35.71
C GLY A 260 36.01 5.14 -34.28
N ASN A 261 35.13 4.91 -33.30
CA ASN A 261 35.48 4.73 -31.90
C ASN A 261 35.30 3.27 -31.44
N VAL A 262 36.29 2.73 -30.72
CA VAL A 262 36.28 1.34 -30.20
C VAL A 262 35.77 1.22 -28.76
N MET A 263 35.31 2.31 -28.17
CA MET A 263 34.84 2.41 -26.79
C MET A 263 33.36 2.77 -26.73
N VAL A 264 32.74 2.38 -25.62
CA VAL A 264 31.41 2.86 -25.18
C VAL A 264 31.62 3.80 -24.01
N TYR A 265 30.87 4.90 -23.99
CA TYR A 265 31.00 5.99 -23.02
C TYR A 265 29.68 6.24 -22.28
N ALA A 266 29.79 6.60 -21.00
CA ALA A 266 28.69 7.07 -20.16
C ALA A 266 28.92 8.53 -19.72
N PRO A 267 28.62 9.54 -20.58
CA PRO A 267 28.98 10.93 -20.34
C PRO A 267 28.37 11.54 -19.07
N LEU A 268 27.15 11.17 -18.70
CA LEU A 268 26.51 11.66 -17.48
C LEU A 268 27.21 11.11 -16.23
N SER A 269 27.50 9.81 -16.21
CA SER A 269 28.32 9.21 -15.16
C SER A 269 29.70 9.89 -15.04
N MET A 270 30.37 10.17 -16.16
CA MET A 270 31.65 10.88 -16.13
C MET A 270 31.53 12.28 -15.52
N ALA A 271 30.43 13.00 -15.80
CA ALA A 271 30.20 14.33 -15.23
C ALA A 271 30.04 14.27 -13.69
N ASP A 272 29.36 13.24 -13.17
CA ASP A 272 29.14 13.04 -11.74
C ASP A 272 30.33 12.39 -11.02
N TYR A 273 31.06 11.53 -11.72
CA TYR A 273 32.15 10.70 -11.20
C TYR A 273 33.40 10.75 -12.11
N PRO A 274 34.06 11.92 -12.26
CA PRO A 274 35.24 12.05 -13.09
C PRO A 274 36.46 11.33 -12.47
N SER A 275 37.33 10.75 -13.32
CA SER A 275 38.55 10.05 -12.87
C SER A 275 39.55 10.96 -12.14
N HIS A 276 39.50 12.27 -12.38
CA HIS A 276 40.30 13.27 -11.67
C HIS A 276 39.55 14.60 -11.49
N THR A 277 39.82 15.33 -10.41
CA THR A 277 39.29 16.69 -10.23
C THR A 277 39.89 17.61 -11.28
N ARG A 278 39.03 18.19 -12.13
CA ARG A 278 39.33 19.00 -13.32
C ARG A 278 40.64 19.82 -13.22
N LYS A 279 41.75 19.23 -13.68
CA LYS A 279 42.93 19.96 -14.16
C LYS A 279 43.20 19.50 -15.60
N ASN A 280 42.88 20.36 -16.55
CA ASN A 280 43.25 20.32 -17.97
C ASN A 280 42.52 19.33 -18.91
N GLY A 281 41.48 18.62 -18.48
CA GLY A 281 40.47 18.03 -19.40
C GLY A 281 40.93 16.92 -20.35
N VAL A 282 42.11 16.34 -20.14
CA VAL A 282 42.67 15.33 -21.06
C VAL A 282 42.26 13.89 -20.72
N ASP A 283 42.00 13.60 -19.45
CA ASP A 283 41.54 12.28 -19.00
C ASP A 283 40.51 12.44 -17.86
N GLN A 284 39.22 12.32 -18.22
CA GLN A 284 38.10 12.39 -17.27
C GLN A 284 37.38 11.04 -17.12
N TRP A 285 37.82 10.04 -17.88
CA TRP A 285 37.13 8.75 -18.00
C TRP A 285 37.83 7.69 -17.16
N THR A 286 37.06 6.96 -16.37
CA THR A 286 37.53 5.74 -15.72
C THR A 286 37.28 4.60 -16.70
N ARG A 287 38.36 4.09 -17.31
CA ARG A 287 38.29 3.08 -18.37
C ARG A 287 38.53 1.66 -17.85
N LYS A 288 37.78 0.69 -18.39
CA LYS A 288 38.04 -0.75 -18.24
C LYS A 288 38.00 -1.47 -19.59
N ASP A 289 38.93 -2.40 -19.79
CA ASP A 289 39.04 -3.18 -21.03
C ASP A 289 38.52 -4.61 -20.84
N PHE A 290 37.81 -5.10 -21.86
CA PHE A 290 37.21 -6.43 -21.87
C PHE A 290 37.60 -7.17 -23.15
N GLN A 291 38.10 -8.39 -22.98
CA GLN A 291 38.25 -9.38 -24.04
C GLN A 291 37.07 -10.36 -23.95
N THR A 292 36.42 -10.64 -25.08
CA THR A 292 35.24 -11.48 -25.17
C THR A 292 35.35 -12.47 -26.32
N GLU A 293 34.51 -13.49 -26.30
CA GLU A 293 34.45 -14.53 -27.34
C GLU A 293 33.45 -14.21 -28.47
N TYR A 294 32.75 -13.07 -28.40
CA TYR A 294 31.76 -12.70 -29.41
C TYR A 294 32.41 -12.55 -30.78
N THR A 295 31.87 -13.27 -31.77
CA THR A 295 32.25 -13.19 -33.19
C THR A 295 31.31 -12.28 -33.98
N ASN A 296 30.17 -11.90 -33.40
CA ASN A 296 29.18 -11.00 -33.98
C ASN A 296 29.24 -9.61 -33.34
N VAL A 297 29.35 -8.56 -34.16
CA VAL A 297 29.48 -7.18 -33.68
C VAL A 297 28.24 -6.70 -32.93
N ASN A 298 27.03 -7.14 -33.30
CA ASN A 298 25.79 -6.73 -32.62
C ASN A 298 25.68 -7.32 -31.22
N GLU A 299 26.09 -8.59 -31.05
CA GLU A 299 26.15 -9.25 -29.73
C GLU A 299 27.21 -8.59 -28.84
N LEU A 300 28.38 -8.29 -29.40
CA LEU A 300 29.44 -7.55 -28.71
C LEU A 300 28.96 -6.16 -28.25
N VAL A 301 28.23 -5.43 -29.10
CA VAL A 301 27.65 -4.12 -28.76
C VAL A 301 26.58 -4.26 -27.67
N ALA A 302 25.71 -5.26 -27.75
CA ALA A 302 24.70 -5.51 -26.73
C ALA A 302 25.34 -5.78 -25.36
N TYR A 303 26.34 -6.66 -25.33
CA TYR A 303 27.15 -6.94 -24.13
C TYR A 303 27.85 -5.69 -23.60
N ALA A 304 28.46 -4.90 -24.49
CA ALA A 304 29.19 -3.69 -24.13
C ALA A 304 28.29 -2.65 -23.45
N PHE A 305 27.14 -2.35 -24.06
CA PHE A 305 26.18 -1.39 -23.50
C PHE A 305 25.57 -1.91 -22.19
N ARG A 306 25.21 -3.19 -22.09
CA ARG A 306 24.71 -3.79 -20.84
C ARG A 306 25.75 -3.72 -19.72
N THR A 307 26.99 -4.08 -20.02
CA THR A 307 28.09 -4.03 -19.06
C THR A 307 28.35 -2.60 -18.58
N LEU A 308 28.39 -1.62 -19.49
CA LEU A 308 28.58 -0.23 -19.10
C LEU A 308 27.38 0.30 -18.29
N LYS A 309 26.14 -0.02 -18.66
CA LYS A 309 24.94 0.32 -17.86
C LYS A 309 25.02 -0.21 -16.43
N LYS A 310 25.56 -1.41 -16.25
CA LYS A 310 25.70 -2.06 -14.94
C LYS A 310 26.72 -1.38 -14.01
N TYR A 311 27.78 -0.79 -14.56
CA TYR A 311 28.93 -0.32 -13.79
C TYR A 311 29.28 1.16 -13.97
N ALA A 312 28.59 1.89 -14.84
CA ALA A 312 28.79 3.32 -15.01
C ALA A 312 28.39 4.11 -13.78
N TYR A 313 27.44 3.64 -12.98
CA TYR A 313 26.98 4.34 -11.78
C TYR A 313 27.35 3.54 -10.52
N PRO A 314 27.41 4.18 -9.34
CA PRO A 314 27.60 3.48 -8.08
C PRO A 314 26.55 2.38 -7.93
N ILE A 315 26.98 1.19 -7.52
CA ILE A 315 26.07 0.10 -7.21
C ILE A 315 25.38 0.47 -5.91
N VAL A 316 24.06 0.67 -5.97
CA VAL A 316 23.25 1.00 -4.80
C VAL A 316 22.49 -0.25 -4.37
N THR A 317 22.90 -0.82 -3.24
CA THR A 317 22.26 -2.00 -2.63
C THR A 317 21.39 -1.56 -1.47
N TYR A 318 20.21 -2.14 -1.34
CA TYR A 318 19.30 -1.89 -0.24
C TYR A 318 19.06 -3.17 0.56
N THR A 319 19.54 -3.21 1.79
CA THR A 319 19.19 -4.28 2.72
C THR A 319 17.95 -3.85 3.49
N ILE A 320 16.90 -4.68 3.46
CA ILE A 320 15.64 -4.36 4.11
C ILE A 320 15.36 -5.40 5.17
N ASN A 321 15.39 -4.97 6.42
CA ASN A 321 15.12 -5.87 7.52
C ASN A 321 13.61 -5.90 7.76
N ALA A 322 12.92 -6.84 7.10
CA ALA A 322 11.53 -7.19 7.36
C ALA A 322 11.46 -8.12 8.58
N PHE A 323 10.54 -7.89 9.52
CA PHE A 323 10.31 -8.80 10.65
C PHE A 323 8.94 -9.46 10.49
N SER A 324 8.84 -10.75 10.81
CA SER A 324 7.65 -11.58 10.60
C SER A 324 6.38 -11.12 11.32
N ASN A 325 6.48 -10.36 12.41
CA ASN A 325 5.31 -9.86 13.14
C ASN A 325 4.61 -8.68 12.44
N TRP A 326 5.23 -8.12 11.40
CA TRP A 326 4.74 -6.96 10.66
C TRP A 326 4.50 -7.23 9.17
N MET A 327 5.05 -8.32 8.66
CA MET A 327 4.84 -8.78 7.29
C MET A 327 4.83 -10.29 7.25
N ASP A 328 3.83 -10.84 6.59
CA ASP A 328 3.87 -12.24 6.19
C ASP A 328 4.87 -12.38 5.03
N ILE A 329 6.12 -12.69 5.37
CA ILE A 329 7.21 -12.84 4.40
C ILE A 329 6.94 -14.02 3.45
N SER A 330 6.03 -14.96 3.78
CA SER A 330 5.58 -16.00 2.85
C SER A 330 4.88 -15.43 1.61
N ALA A 331 4.29 -14.24 1.71
CA ALA A 331 3.62 -13.59 0.60
C ALA A 331 4.60 -13.07 -0.46
N VAL A 332 5.90 -12.99 -0.18
CA VAL A 332 6.93 -12.44 -1.09
C VAL A 332 7.94 -13.54 -1.42
N ASN A 333 8.11 -13.83 -2.71
CA ASN A 333 9.02 -14.87 -3.17
C ASN A 333 10.35 -14.31 -3.69
N LEU A 334 11.35 -15.17 -3.74
CA LEU A 334 12.63 -14.89 -4.39
C LEU A 334 12.40 -14.49 -5.86
N GLY A 335 13.07 -13.42 -6.31
CA GLY A 335 12.88 -12.83 -7.63
C GLY A 335 11.69 -11.88 -7.77
N ASP A 336 10.77 -11.81 -6.79
CA ASP A 336 9.66 -10.85 -6.84
C ASP A 336 10.17 -9.40 -6.78
N THR A 337 9.51 -8.51 -7.55
CA THR A 337 9.75 -7.06 -7.49
C THR A 337 8.63 -6.39 -6.71
N VAL A 338 8.96 -5.66 -5.65
CA VAL A 338 8.01 -4.98 -4.75
C VAL A 338 8.29 -3.49 -4.67
N MET A 339 7.28 -2.74 -4.23
CA MET A 339 7.42 -1.31 -3.94
C MET A 339 7.85 -1.09 -2.49
N ILE A 340 8.84 -0.23 -2.23
CA ILE A 340 9.25 0.18 -0.88
C ILE A 340 9.16 1.69 -0.71
N HIS A 341 8.62 2.11 0.42
CA HIS A 341 8.47 3.49 0.83
C HIS A 341 9.12 3.72 2.20
N ASP A 342 10.03 4.69 2.26
CA ASP A 342 10.64 5.15 3.52
C ASP A 342 10.75 6.67 3.52
N LYS A 343 10.10 7.33 4.48
CA LYS A 343 10.09 8.80 4.60
C LYS A 343 11.29 9.35 5.38
N ASN A 344 12.11 8.50 5.98
CA ASN A 344 13.24 8.92 6.81
C ASN A 344 14.49 9.26 6.00
N PHE A 345 14.49 9.05 4.69
CA PHE A 345 15.54 9.50 3.79
C PHE A 345 15.23 10.93 3.31
N VAL A 346 16.28 11.74 3.11
CA VAL A 346 16.13 13.10 2.54
C VAL A 346 15.44 13.00 1.17
N GLY A 347 14.31 13.69 1.00
CA GLY A 347 13.46 13.63 -0.21
C GLY A 347 12.46 12.46 -0.24
N GLY A 348 12.46 11.63 0.80
CA GLY A 348 11.76 10.35 0.81
C GLY A 348 12.42 9.33 -0.12
N LEU A 349 12.14 8.06 0.13
CA LEU A 349 12.64 6.94 -0.64
C LEU A 349 11.43 6.17 -1.18
N ASN A 350 11.27 6.19 -2.50
CA ASN A 350 10.32 5.34 -3.23
C ASN A 350 11.14 4.43 -4.13
N LEU A 351 11.03 3.13 -3.93
CA LEU A 351 11.84 2.14 -4.63
C LEU A 351 10.96 1.10 -5.28
N SER A 352 11.33 0.72 -6.49
CA SER A 352 11.03 -0.61 -7.01
C SER A 352 12.24 -1.48 -6.75
N ALA A 353 12.10 -2.54 -5.95
CA ALA A 353 13.23 -3.38 -5.54
C ALA A 353 12.90 -4.85 -5.72
N ARG A 354 13.90 -5.62 -6.14
CA ARG A 354 13.77 -7.04 -6.41
C ARG A 354 14.39 -7.88 -5.32
N VAL A 355 13.68 -8.91 -4.86
CA VAL A 355 14.15 -9.83 -3.80
C VAL A 355 15.22 -10.74 -4.38
N ILE A 356 16.46 -10.63 -3.89
CA ILE A 356 17.58 -11.46 -4.33
C ILE A 356 17.98 -12.54 -3.33
N GLU A 357 17.61 -12.37 -2.06
CA GLU A 357 17.86 -13.36 -1.02
C GLU A 357 16.70 -13.37 -0.02
N GLN A 358 16.44 -14.53 0.56
CA GLN A 358 15.44 -14.71 1.60
C GLN A 358 16.00 -15.63 2.70
N VAL A 359 15.79 -15.21 3.94
CA VAL A 359 16.15 -15.96 5.15
C VAL A 359 14.87 -16.21 5.93
N ILE A 360 14.55 -17.46 6.23
CA ILE A 360 13.36 -17.86 6.99
C ILE A 360 13.79 -18.75 8.17
N SER A 361 13.29 -18.44 9.36
CA SER A 361 13.39 -19.30 10.55
C SER A 361 11.97 -19.71 10.96
N PHE A 362 11.72 -21.02 11.00
CA PHE A 362 10.46 -21.60 11.41
C PHE A 362 10.33 -21.69 12.94
N SER A 363 11.43 -21.84 13.68
CA SER A 363 11.42 -21.83 15.15
C SER A 363 11.43 -20.43 15.75
N ASN A 364 12.02 -19.44 15.05
CA ASN A 364 11.99 -18.04 15.47
C ASN A 364 11.73 -17.09 14.29
N PRO A 365 10.46 -16.89 13.90
CA PRO A 365 10.10 -16.03 12.76
C PRO A 365 10.63 -14.59 12.86
N ASN A 366 10.99 -14.09 14.04
CA ASN A 366 11.60 -12.76 14.17
C ASN A 366 12.97 -12.64 13.48
N ASN A 367 13.58 -13.76 13.10
CA ASN A 367 14.84 -13.81 12.38
C ASN A 367 14.69 -13.81 10.86
N ASN A 368 13.45 -13.81 10.33
CA ASN A 368 13.23 -13.78 8.89
C ASN A 368 13.79 -12.47 8.28
N GLN A 369 14.35 -12.55 7.08
CA GLN A 369 14.96 -11.40 6.40
C GLN A 369 14.77 -11.49 4.88
N LEU A 370 14.74 -10.33 4.21
CA LEU A 370 14.73 -10.21 2.76
C LEU A 370 15.85 -9.26 2.31
N THR A 371 16.69 -9.70 1.38
CA THR A 371 17.70 -8.82 0.76
C THR A 371 17.20 -8.40 -0.62
N PHE A 372 17.32 -7.10 -0.92
CA PHE A 372 16.86 -6.54 -2.18
C PHE A 372 18.01 -5.97 -3.02
N SER A 373 17.87 -6.07 -4.34
CA SER A 373 18.78 -5.46 -5.32
C SER A 373 18.01 -4.93 -6.53
N ASN A 374 18.73 -4.45 -7.55
CA ASN A 374 18.20 -3.83 -8.76
C ASN A 374 17.21 -2.70 -8.44
N VAL A 375 17.61 -1.86 -7.48
CA VAL A 375 16.72 -0.86 -6.92
C VAL A 375 16.64 0.37 -7.81
N VAL A 376 15.47 0.59 -8.40
CA VAL A 376 15.17 1.82 -9.12
C VAL A 376 14.57 2.80 -8.13
N GLN A 377 15.31 3.87 -7.81
CA GLN A 377 14.74 5.02 -7.12
C GLN A 377 13.73 5.69 -8.06
N LEU A 378 12.46 5.62 -7.68
CA LEU A 378 11.42 6.35 -8.38
C LEU A 378 11.49 7.81 -7.96
N GLU A 379 11.46 8.71 -8.94
CA GLU A 379 11.37 10.15 -8.67
C GLU A 379 10.15 10.41 -7.78
N SER A 380 10.40 11.14 -6.69
CA SER A 380 9.38 11.56 -5.72
C SER A 380 8.54 12.73 -6.26
N GLU A 381 8.78 13.14 -7.51
CA GLU A 381 8.03 14.20 -8.15
C GLU A 381 6.64 13.66 -8.53
N LEU A 382 5.59 14.35 -8.09
CA LEU A 382 4.26 14.14 -8.67
C LEU A 382 4.43 14.28 -10.19
N SER A 383 4.17 13.21 -10.94
CA SER A 383 4.19 13.29 -12.40
C SER A 383 3.35 14.47 -12.86
N GLN A 384 3.74 15.11 -13.96
CA GLN A 384 3.06 16.30 -14.48
C GLN A 384 1.54 16.07 -14.64
N GLY A 385 1.12 14.85 -15.02
CA GLY A 385 -0.28 14.45 -15.07
C GLY A 385 -0.99 14.38 -13.71
N ILE A 386 -0.31 14.00 -12.61
CA ILE A 386 -0.88 14.04 -11.26
C ILE A 386 -0.97 15.49 -10.76
N GLN A 387 -0.01 16.35 -11.08
CA GLN A 387 -0.09 17.78 -10.75
C GLN A 387 -1.25 18.45 -11.47
N GLU A 388 -1.44 18.15 -12.76
CA GLU A 388 -2.57 18.63 -13.56
C GLU A 388 -3.90 18.07 -13.05
N ARG A 389 -3.96 16.80 -12.65
CA ARG A 389 -5.17 16.22 -12.07
C ARG A 389 -5.48 16.77 -10.68
N LEU A 390 -4.48 17.02 -9.85
CA LEU A 390 -4.65 17.67 -8.55
C LEU A 390 -5.18 19.10 -8.73
N LYS A 391 -4.63 19.84 -9.71
CA LYS A 391 -5.13 21.16 -10.09
C LYS A 391 -6.57 21.10 -10.59
N GLN A 392 -6.92 20.11 -11.42
CA GLN A 392 -8.30 19.87 -11.85
C GLN A 392 -9.22 19.54 -10.67
N MET A 393 -8.80 18.70 -9.73
CA MET A 393 -9.59 18.36 -8.54
C MET A 393 -9.81 19.57 -7.61
N VAL A 394 -8.80 20.44 -7.48
CA VAL A 394 -8.91 21.70 -6.75
C VAL A 394 -9.85 22.67 -7.45
N ASP A 395 -9.78 22.78 -8.79
CA ASP A 395 -10.71 23.57 -9.62
C ASP A 395 -12.15 23.01 -9.53
N ASP A 396 -12.32 21.68 -9.57
CA ASP A 396 -13.62 21.00 -9.53
C ASP A 396 -14.30 21.10 -8.16
N ALA A 397 -13.52 21.20 -7.08
CA ALA A 397 -14.01 21.36 -5.72
C ALA A 397 -14.42 22.80 -5.38
N GLN A 398 -14.12 23.80 -6.23
CA GLN A 398 -14.58 25.17 -6.00
C GLN A 398 -16.10 25.27 -6.10
N PRO A 399 -16.77 26.02 -5.20
CA PRO A 399 -18.20 26.22 -5.28
C PRO A 399 -18.57 27.10 -6.48
N TYR A 400 -19.77 26.88 -7.02
CA TYR A 400 -20.38 27.78 -7.97
C TYR A 400 -20.84 29.06 -7.26
N VAL A 401 -20.55 30.22 -7.84
CA VAL A 401 -20.92 31.53 -7.29
C VAL A 401 -21.67 32.33 -8.35
N VAL A 402 -22.85 32.85 -8.00
CA VAL A 402 -23.60 33.78 -8.85
C VAL A 402 -23.31 35.21 -8.41
N THR A 403 -22.73 36.00 -9.31
CA THR A 403 -22.59 37.46 -9.14
C THR A 403 -23.65 38.17 -9.97
N ILE A 404 -24.25 39.23 -9.42
CA ILE A 404 -25.33 39.97 -10.06
C ILE A 404 -24.84 41.35 -10.47
N ALA A 405 -25.05 41.71 -11.73
CA ALA A 405 -24.92 43.09 -12.21
C ALA A 405 -26.29 43.66 -12.60
N THR A 406 -26.50 44.95 -12.32
CA THR A 406 -27.69 45.70 -12.73
C THR A 406 -27.27 46.98 -13.44
N ASP A 407 -27.95 47.35 -14.52
CA ASP A 407 -27.62 48.53 -15.33
C ASP A 407 -28.05 49.87 -14.71
N THR A 408 -29.24 49.95 -14.13
CA THR A 408 -29.83 51.18 -13.56
C THR A 408 -30.02 51.09 -12.04
N GLY A 409 -29.59 49.99 -11.44
CA GLY A 409 -29.63 49.74 -9.99
C GLY A 409 -30.92 49.03 -9.54
N VAL A 410 -31.07 48.92 -8.22
CA VAL A 410 -32.16 48.13 -7.60
C VAL A 410 -33.30 48.97 -7.00
N THR A 411 -33.25 50.29 -7.16
CA THR A 411 -34.24 51.21 -6.59
C THR A 411 -34.95 51.98 -7.69
N PHE A 412 -36.25 51.81 -7.79
CA PHE A 412 -37.13 52.57 -8.68
C PHE A 412 -37.78 53.74 -7.96
N LYS A 413 -38.27 54.70 -8.75
CA LYS A 413 -38.99 55.87 -8.24
C LYS A 413 -40.34 56.01 -8.91
N ASN A 414 -41.39 56.23 -8.12
CA ASN A 414 -42.75 56.50 -8.62
C ASN A 414 -43.24 55.49 -9.68
N ASN A 415 -42.97 54.19 -9.50
CA ASN A 415 -43.33 53.12 -10.45
C ASN A 415 -42.75 53.27 -11.87
N LYS A 416 -41.70 54.10 -12.06
CA LYS A 416 -41.07 54.37 -13.35
C LYS A 416 -39.67 53.79 -13.43
N GLY A 417 -39.24 53.51 -14.67
CA GLY A 417 -37.93 52.95 -14.98
C GLY A 417 -37.94 51.43 -15.07
N GLN A 418 -36.80 50.89 -15.49
CA GLN A 418 -36.54 49.45 -15.56
C GLN A 418 -35.05 49.21 -15.32
N SER A 419 -34.71 48.05 -14.77
CA SER A 419 -33.34 47.58 -14.66
C SER A 419 -33.19 46.19 -15.27
N VAL A 420 -32.14 46.02 -16.07
CA VAL A 420 -31.68 44.75 -16.62
C VAL A 420 -30.74 44.08 -15.62
N VAL A 421 -31.12 42.89 -15.18
CA VAL A 421 -30.34 42.00 -14.33
C VAL A 421 -29.52 41.06 -15.19
N SER A 422 -28.19 41.15 -15.08
CA SER A 422 -27.22 40.36 -15.83
C SER A 422 -26.37 39.54 -14.85
N PRO A 423 -26.75 38.29 -14.57
CA PRO A 423 -25.99 37.43 -13.67
C PRO A 423 -24.81 36.75 -14.38
N ILE A 424 -23.78 36.41 -13.61
CA ILE A 424 -22.60 35.67 -14.06
C ILE A 424 -22.37 34.52 -13.10
N LEU A 425 -22.23 33.31 -13.63
CA LEU A 425 -21.85 32.12 -12.87
C LEU A 425 -20.34 31.93 -12.97
N THR A 426 -19.66 31.85 -11.84
CA THR A 426 -18.24 31.50 -11.79
C THR A 426 -18.01 30.25 -10.95
N LYS A 427 -16.94 29.51 -11.28
CA LYS A 427 -16.40 28.42 -10.48
C LYS A 427 -14.90 28.67 -10.33
N GLY A 428 -14.48 29.12 -9.15
CA GLY A 428 -13.16 29.75 -8.99
C GLY A 428 -13.00 30.98 -9.88
N ASN A 429 -11.92 31.04 -10.67
CA ASN A 429 -11.64 32.17 -11.59
C ASN A 429 -12.24 32.00 -13.00
N LYS A 430 -13.00 30.93 -13.25
CA LYS A 430 -13.56 30.62 -14.57
C LYS A 430 -15.04 31.01 -14.62
N THR A 431 -15.44 31.68 -15.68
CA THR A 431 -16.87 31.92 -16.00
C THR A 431 -17.45 30.65 -16.61
N ILE A 432 -18.61 30.24 -16.13
CA ILE A 432 -19.30 29.01 -16.56
C ILE A 432 -20.53 29.39 -17.38
N ASP A 433 -20.64 28.83 -18.57
CA ASP A 433 -21.86 28.94 -19.36
C ASP A 433 -22.98 28.12 -18.72
N CYS A 434 -24.16 28.72 -18.59
CA CYS A 434 -25.28 28.11 -17.87
C CYS A 434 -26.63 28.70 -18.29
N GLY A 435 -27.70 27.97 -18.00
CA GLY A 435 -29.06 28.48 -18.09
C GLY A 435 -29.44 29.26 -16.83
N TRP A 436 -30.26 30.31 -16.99
CA TRP A 436 -30.75 31.11 -15.87
C TRP A 436 -32.24 30.88 -15.65
N ARG A 437 -32.68 30.92 -14.40
CA ARG A 437 -34.10 30.99 -14.04
C ARG A 437 -34.32 32.12 -13.07
N TYR A 438 -35.26 32.98 -13.41
CA TYR A 438 -35.66 34.13 -12.61
C TYR A 438 -36.98 33.82 -11.92
N VAL A 439 -36.98 33.82 -10.60
CA VAL A 439 -38.12 33.39 -9.78
C VAL A 439 -38.56 34.55 -8.90
N VAL A 440 -39.85 34.85 -8.94
CA VAL A 440 -40.51 35.82 -8.06
C VAL A 440 -41.71 35.10 -7.43
N ASP A 441 -41.81 35.15 -6.10
CA ASP A 441 -42.86 34.49 -5.31
C ASP A 441 -43.03 32.99 -5.63
N GLY A 442 -41.91 32.29 -5.83
CA GLY A 442 -41.89 30.85 -6.14
C GLY A 442 -42.27 30.49 -7.58
N VAL A 443 -42.57 31.48 -8.44
CA VAL A 443 -42.95 31.26 -9.84
C VAL A 443 -41.83 31.69 -10.78
N ILE A 444 -41.44 30.82 -11.72
CA ILE A 444 -40.47 31.15 -12.78
C ILE A 444 -41.08 32.19 -13.72
N LYS A 445 -40.45 33.36 -13.83
CA LYS A 445 -40.85 34.48 -14.68
C LYS A 445 -40.13 34.51 -16.01
N SER A 446 -38.89 34.03 -16.07
CA SER A 446 -38.09 33.99 -17.29
C SER A 446 -36.95 32.98 -17.19
N THR A 447 -36.49 32.52 -18.35
CA THR A 447 -35.28 31.69 -18.51
C THR A 447 -34.27 32.28 -19.50
N SER A 448 -34.37 33.59 -19.76
CA SER A 448 -33.46 34.31 -20.68
C SER A 448 -32.07 34.53 -20.06
N PRO A 449 -31.03 34.92 -20.82
CA PRO A 449 -29.72 35.26 -20.25
C PRO A 449 -29.71 36.49 -19.32
N SER A 450 -30.74 37.33 -19.41
CA SER A 450 -30.96 38.50 -18.56
C SER A 450 -32.45 38.63 -18.22
N TYR A 451 -32.76 39.43 -17.21
CA TYR A 451 -34.15 39.71 -16.80
C TYR A 451 -34.39 41.19 -16.57
N ILE A 452 -35.50 41.70 -17.09
CA ILE A 452 -35.89 43.10 -16.92
C ILE A 452 -36.87 43.19 -15.76
N VAL A 453 -36.48 43.90 -14.70
CA VAL A 453 -37.39 44.32 -13.63
C VAL A 453 -37.89 45.72 -13.97
N ARG A 454 -39.21 45.90 -14.06
CA ARG A 454 -39.82 47.21 -14.29
C ARG A 454 -40.29 47.79 -12.97
N GLY A 455 -40.10 49.09 -12.78
CA GLY A 455 -40.59 49.79 -11.58
C GLY A 455 -42.10 49.65 -11.38
N SER A 456 -42.88 49.48 -12.47
CA SER A 456 -44.32 49.22 -12.43
C SER A 456 -44.69 47.91 -11.74
N ASP A 457 -43.78 46.95 -11.71
CA ASP A 457 -44.02 45.59 -11.21
C ASP A 457 -43.56 45.45 -9.74
N VAL A 458 -43.01 46.53 -9.15
CA VAL A 458 -42.51 46.59 -7.77
C VAL A 458 -43.44 47.48 -6.96
N SER A 459 -44.37 46.89 -6.19
CA SER A 459 -45.35 47.65 -5.39
C SER A 459 -44.71 48.40 -4.21
N ASP A 460 -43.84 47.72 -3.46
CA ASP A 460 -42.98 48.29 -2.39
C ASP A 460 -41.58 47.65 -2.46
N LYS A 461 -41.57 46.31 -2.49
CA LYS A 461 -40.37 45.47 -2.58
C LYS A 461 -40.66 44.28 -3.50
N LEU A 462 -39.69 43.89 -4.31
CA LEU A 462 -39.70 42.66 -5.11
C LEU A 462 -38.40 41.90 -4.84
N VAL A 463 -38.50 40.62 -4.44
CA VAL A 463 -37.33 39.74 -4.29
C VAL A 463 -37.22 38.85 -5.52
N LEU A 464 -36.17 39.07 -6.29
CA LEU A 464 -35.85 38.25 -7.46
C LEU A 464 -34.83 37.19 -7.05
N THR A 465 -35.22 35.93 -7.11
CA THR A 465 -34.29 34.80 -6.97
C THR A 465 -33.76 34.44 -8.35
N ILE A 466 -32.43 34.31 -8.46
CA ILE A 466 -31.72 34.01 -9.69
C ILE A 466 -31.01 32.69 -9.49
N CYS A 467 -31.45 31.66 -10.21
CA CYS A 467 -30.90 30.32 -10.14
C CYS A 467 -30.07 30.03 -11.40
N ALA A 468 -28.86 29.55 -11.22
CA ALA A 468 -27.97 29.09 -12.29
C ALA A 468 -28.12 27.57 -12.47
N TRP A 469 -28.27 27.13 -13.71
CA TRP A 469 -28.53 25.75 -14.08
C TRP A 469 -27.50 25.26 -15.09
N VAL A 470 -26.77 24.21 -14.73
CA VAL A 470 -25.80 23.51 -15.61
C VAL A 470 -26.29 22.08 -15.74
N ASP A 471 -26.33 21.55 -16.97
CA ASP A 471 -26.79 20.18 -17.26
C ASP A 471 -28.14 19.81 -16.60
N ASN A 472 -29.07 20.77 -16.63
CA ASN A 472 -30.42 20.63 -16.06
C ASN A 472 -30.47 20.38 -14.54
N GLN A 473 -29.40 20.76 -13.82
CA GLN A 473 -29.36 20.80 -12.36
C GLN A 473 -29.10 22.23 -11.87
N GLU A 474 -29.80 22.65 -10.82
CA GLU A 474 -29.49 23.92 -10.14
C GLU A 474 -28.14 23.78 -9.40
N VAL A 475 -27.17 24.59 -9.79
CA VAL A 475 -25.81 24.53 -9.23
C VAL A 475 -25.51 25.65 -8.24
N ALA A 476 -26.22 26.78 -8.35
CA ALA A 476 -26.15 27.90 -7.42
C ALA A 476 -27.38 28.80 -7.54
N SER A 477 -27.71 29.51 -6.48
CA SER A 477 -28.76 30.52 -6.48
C SER A 477 -28.37 31.72 -5.63
N THR A 478 -28.95 32.87 -5.94
CA THR A 478 -28.80 34.10 -5.17
C THR A 478 -30.06 34.94 -5.28
N GLN A 479 -30.17 36.00 -4.47
CA GLN A 479 -31.32 36.89 -4.47
C GLN A 479 -30.87 38.35 -4.58
N VAL A 480 -31.64 39.12 -5.34
CA VAL A 480 -31.55 40.58 -5.37
C VAL A 480 -32.91 41.17 -5.04
N THR A 481 -32.91 42.20 -4.19
CA THR A 481 -34.13 42.88 -3.78
C THR A 481 -34.22 44.21 -4.52
N PHE A 482 -35.33 44.41 -5.23
CA PHE A 482 -35.72 45.68 -5.80
C PHE A 482 -36.68 46.41 -4.88
N THR A 483 -36.55 47.73 -4.78
CA THR A 483 -37.48 48.58 -4.03
C THR A 483 -38.01 49.69 -4.91
N ASN A 484 -39.18 50.20 -4.58
CA ASN A 484 -39.77 51.34 -5.26
C ASN A 484 -40.12 52.41 -4.23
N VAL A 485 -39.53 53.60 -4.40
CA VAL A 485 -39.74 54.72 -3.48
C VAL A 485 -40.62 55.77 -4.15
N ASN A 486 -41.68 56.18 -3.47
CA ASN A 486 -42.57 57.24 -3.95
C ASN A 486 -42.07 58.58 -3.41
N ASP A 487 -41.32 59.31 -4.24
CA ASP A 487 -41.05 60.73 -4.06
C ASP A 487 -42.32 61.51 -4.45
N GLY A 488 -43.04 62.01 -3.43
CA GLY A 488 -44.29 62.75 -3.57
C GLY A 488 -44.27 63.86 -4.63
N VAL A 489 -45.47 64.35 -4.97
CA VAL A 489 -45.82 65.18 -6.14
C VAL A 489 -44.69 66.12 -6.60
N LYS A 490 -44.08 65.83 -7.76
CA LYS A 490 -43.09 66.68 -8.43
C LYS A 490 -43.72 67.51 -9.55
N GLY A 491 -43.30 68.77 -9.65
CA GLY A 491 -43.87 69.81 -10.51
C GLY A 491 -43.60 69.69 -12.02
N SER A 492 -44.26 70.57 -12.78
CA SER A 492 -44.50 70.53 -14.24
C SER A 492 -43.24 70.47 -15.14
N ASP A 493 -43.28 69.60 -16.17
CA ASP A 493 -42.22 69.36 -17.16
C ASP A 493 -42.13 70.43 -18.29
N GLY A 494 -40.94 70.54 -18.90
CA GLY A 494 -40.61 71.40 -20.05
C GLY A 494 -40.69 70.72 -21.44
N LYS A 495 -40.74 71.54 -22.50
CA LYS A 495 -41.17 71.22 -23.88
C LYS A 495 -40.07 70.60 -24.77
N SER A 496 -40.35 69.50 -25.49
CA SER A 496 -39.41 68.79 -26.40
C SER A 496 -39.44 69.24 -27.88
N ILE A 497 -38.37 68.93 -28.64
CA ILE A 497 -38.11 69.24 -30.07
C ILE A 497 -38.28 67.96 -30.93
N THR A 498 -38.87 68.06 -32.14
CA THR A 498 -39.32 66.95 -33.01
C THR A 498 -38.69 66.98 -34.40
N VAL A 499 -38.63 65.84 -35.11
CA VAL A 499 -38.14 65.77 -36.50
C VAL A 499 -39.18 66.37 -37.45
N THR A 500 -38.77 67.33 -38.27
CA THR A 500 -39.68 68.08 -39.17
C THR A 500 -39.60 67.63 -40.62
N LYS A 501 -38.46 67.05 -41.07
CA LYS A 501 -38.31 66.64 -42.49
C LYS A 501 -37.22 65.59 -42.70
N ALA A 502 -37.43 64.66 -43.65
CA ALA A 502 -36.42 63.73 -44.15
C ALA A 502 -36.50 63.63 -45.69
N GLU A 503 -35.36 63.79 -46.37
CA GLU A 503 -35.28 63.89 -47.84
C GLU A 503 -34.13 63.04 -48.41
N LYS A 504 -34.37 62.37 -49.54
CA LYS A 504 -33.35 61.61 -50.28
C LYS A 504 -32.53 62.53 -51.18
N GLN A 505 -31.21 62.39 -51.14
CA GLN A 505 -30.24 63.12 -51.97
C GLN A 505 -29.32 62.12 -52.70
N ALA A 506 -28.55 62.60 -53.67
CA ALA A 506 -27.75 61.75 -54.58
C ALA A 506 -26.62 60.97 -53.88
N ASP A 507 -26.20 61.41 -52.70
CA ASP A 507 -25.12 60.87 -51.88
C ASP A 507 -25.58 60.26 -50.54
N GLY A 508 -26.89 60.28 -50.22
CA GLY A 508 -27.42 59.78 -48.95
C GLY A 508 -28.84 60.24 -48.59
N VAL A 509 -29.26 60.07 -47.33
CA VAL A 509 -30.53 60.62 -46.79
C VAL A 509 -30.22 61.73 -45.79
N LYS A 510 -30.87 62.90 -45.92
CA LYS A 510 -30.74 64.05 -45.00
C LYS A 510 -31.96 64.19 -44.08
N VAL A 511 -31.76 64.34 -42.78
CA VAL A 511 -32.83 64.50 -41.76
C VAL A 511 -32.69 65.84 -41.01
N THR A 512 -33.81 66.55 -40.76
CA THR A 512 -33.87 67.88 -40.13
C THR A 512 -34.80 67.90 -38.90
N PHE A 513 -34.36 68.56 -37.82
CA PHE A 513 -35.08 68.65 -36.54
C PHE A 513 -35.74 70.04 -36.33
N SER A 514 -36.69 70.18 -35.40
CA SER A 514 -37.47 71.42 -35.15
C SER A 514 -36.67 72.55 -34.48
N ASP A 515 -35.37 72.36 -34.27
CA ASP A 515 -34.39 73.38 -33.88
C ASP A 515 -33.47 73.80 -35.05
N ASN A 516 -33.80 73.38 -36.28
CA ASN A 516 -33.08 73.65 -37.52
C ASN A 516 -31.67 73.02 -37.64
N LYS A 517 -31.33 71.99 -36.87
CA LYS A 517 -30.12 71.16 -37.11
C LYS A 517 -30.40 70.02 -38.12
N SER A 518 -29.37 69.57 -38.85
CA SER A 518 -29.49 68.47 -39.84
C SER A 518 -28.25 67.56 -39.94
N ILE A 519 -28.43 66.31 -40.37
CA ILE A 519 -27.38 65.28 -40.60
C ILE A 519 -27.61 64.52 -41.92
N VAL A 520 -26.55 64.03 -42.58
CA VAL A 520 -26.58 63.23 -43.84
C VAL A 520 -25.94 61.85 -43.63
N VAL A 521 -26.61 60.78 -44.09
CA VAL A 521 -26.15 59.38 -43.98
C VAL A 521 -25.76 58.83 -45.37
N PRO A 522 -24.48 58.49 -45.63
CA PRO A 522 -24.01 58.03 -46.96
C PRO A 522 -24.28 56.54 -47.26
N LYS A 523 -24.24 56.19 -48.56
CA LYS A 523 -24.50 54.85 -49.15
C LYS A 523 -23.22 53.99 -49.22
N GLY A 524 -23.28 52.72 -48.79
CA GLY A 524 -22.14 51.77 -48.84
C GLY A 524 -22.03 50.97 -50.14
N ASP A 525 -20.81 50.53 -50.48
CA ASP A 525 -20.46 49.77 -51.70
C ASP A 525 -20.72 48.25 -51.60
N LYS A 526 -20.91 47.63 -52.77
CA LYS A 526 -21.29 46.23 -53.00
C LYS A 526 -20.04 45.37 -53.29
N GLY A 527 -19.97 44.17 -52.70
CA GLY A 527 -18.85 43.24 -52.86
C GLY A 527 -18.73 42.59 -54.24
N ALA A 528 -17.48 42.22 -54.59
CA ALA A 528 -17.14 41.31 -55.68
C ALA A 528 -16.03 40.35 -55.21
N ILE A 529 -16.25 39.05 -55.41
CA ILE A 529 -15.28 37.97 -55.20
C ILE A 529 -14.82 37.53 -56.59
N ASP A 530 -13.50 37.40 -56.77
CA ASP A 530 -12.82 37.07 -58.02
C ASP A 530 -12.61 35.54 -58.12
N GLU A 531 -12.98 34.96 -59.28
CA GLU A 531 -12.85 33.55 -59.64
C GLU A 531 -11.40 33.08 -59.80
N GLU A 532 -10.40 33.99 -59.82
CA GLU A 532 -8.99 33.60 -59.88
C GLU A 532 -8.43 33.07 -58.55
N LYS A 533 -8.98 33.47 -57.39
CA LYS A 533 -8.55 32.94 -56.07
C LYS A 533 -9.04 31.52 -55.77
N LEU A 534 -10.03 31.01 -56.51
CA LEU A 534 -10.54 29.65 -56.34
C LEU A 534 -9.67 28.60 -57.06
N LYS A 535 -9.06 28.98 -58.20
CA LYS A 535 -8.17 28.09 -58.99
C LYS A 535 -6.81 27.84 -58.33
N GLU A 536 -6.31 28.80 -57.56
CA GLU A 536 -5.04 28.67 -56.82
C GLU A 536 -5.17 27.73 -55.61
N ILE A 537 -6.38 27.55 -55.08
CA ILE A 537 -6.67 26.63 -53.97
C ILE A 537 -6.80 25.18 -54.46
N GLU A 538 -7.40 24.95 -55.64
CA GLU A 538 -7.55 23.59 -56.20
C GLU A 538 -6.22 22.99 -56.72
N GLN A 539 -5.29 23.81 -57.24
CA GLN A 539 -3.98 23.32 -57.70
C GLN A 539 -3.03 22.94 -56.55
N ASN A 540 -3.17 23.55 -55.37
CA ASN A 540 -2.38 23.20 -54.17
C ASN A 540 -2.86 21.90 -53.47
N ILE A 541 -4.05 21.40 -53.81
CA ILE A 541 -4.62 20.18 -53.22
C ILE A 541 -4.25 18.93 -54.03
N ASN A 542 -4.10 19.04 -55.35
CA ASN A 542 -3.92 17.89 -56.24
C ASN A 542 -2.46 17.44 -56.48
N SER A 543 -1.45 18.10 -55.92
CA SER A 543 -0.03 17.73 -56.10
C SER A 543 0.60 16.98 -54.91
N LYS A 544 -0.19 16.48 -53.96
CA LYS A 544 0.30 15.79 -52.73
C LYS A 544 0.06 14.28 -52.68
N ALA A 545 -0.25 13.67 -53.81
CA ALA A 545 -0.36 12.21 -53.89
C ALA A 545 0.61 11.73 -54.96
N ASP A 546 1.78 11.26 -54.54
CA ASP A 546 2.32 9.95 -54.95
C ASP A 546 3.65 9.62 -54.25
N GLY A 547 3.68 8.46 -53.60
CA GLY A 547 4.88 7.64 -53.36
C GLY A 547 5.83 8.02 -52.21
N VAL A 548 5.73 7.28 -51.08
CA VAL A 548 6.61 7.25 -49.89
C VAL A 548 6.27 8.27 -48.78
N LEU A 549 6.04 7.78 -47.54
CA LEU A 549 5.80 8.60 -46.34
C LEU A 549 6.95 9.60 -46.15
N THR A 550 6.64 10.89 -46.00
CA THR A 550 7.68 11.90 -45.69
C THR A 550 8.15 11.76 -44.23
N GLN A 551 9.38 12.19 -43.95
CA GLN A 551 9.97 12.16 -42.59
C GLN A 551 9.08 12.86 -41.54
N GLU A 552 8.33 13.88 -41.94
CA GLU A 552 7.36 14.58 -41.09
C GLU A 552 6.13 13.74 -40.75
N GLN A 553 5.64 12.90 -41.67
CA GLN A 553 4.53 11.97 -41.40
C GLN A 553 4.97 10.81 -40.50
N ILE A 554 6.23 10.34 -40.62
CA ILE A 554 6.83 9.37 -39.71
C ILE A 554 7.03 9.97 -38.31
N ASN A 555 7.50 11.22 -38.23
CA ASN A 555 7.62 11.94 -36.95
C ASN A 555 6.24 12.15 -36.31
N ALA A 556 5.22 12.53 -37.09
CA ALA A 556 3.85 12.69 -36.60
C ALA A 556 3.22 11.35 -36.17
N LEU A 557 3.54 10.22 -36.83
CA LEU A 557 3.07 8.90 -36.43
C LEU A 557 3.79 8.39 -35.18
N ASN A 558 5.08 8.68 -35.03
CA ASN A 558 5.84 8.42 -33.81
C ASN A 558 5.37 9.30 -32.64
N GLU A 559 5.02 10.56 -32.91
CA GLU A 559 4.40 11.46 -31.94
C GLU A 559 3.01 10.94 -31.54
N LYS A 560 2.19 10.48 -32.49
CA LYS A 560 0.88 9.87 -32.21
C LYS A 560 0.98 8.53 -31.48
N ASN A 561 1.99 7.71 -31.76
CA ASN A 561 2.28 6.47 -31.02
C ASN A 561 2.83 6.76 -29.62
N SER A 562 3.65 7.80 -29.45
CA SER A 562 4.10 8.28 -28.13
C SER A 562 2.95 8.85 -27.32
N ILE A 563 2.02 9.59 -27.94
CA ILE A 563 0.77 10.05 -27.31
C ILE A 563 -0.10 8.86 -26.93
N MET A 564 -0.27 7.86 -27.80
CA MET A 564 -1.06 6.66 -27.49
C MET A 564 -0.42 5.79 -26.39
N ARG A 565 0.92 5.71 -26.31
CA ARG A 565 1.65 5.07 -25.20
C ARG A 565 1.52 5.87 -23.90
N ALA A 566 1.66 7.19 -23.95
CA ALA A 566 1.42 8.07 -22.82
C ALA A 566 -0.05 8.00 -22.34
N GLU A 567 -1.00 7.76 -23.25
CA GLU A 567 -2.42 7.60 -22.95
C GLU A 567 -2.73 6.20 -22.36
N LEU A 568 -2.03 5.14 -22.81
CA LEU A 568 -2.06 3.80 -22.21
C LEU A 568 -1.40 3.77 -20.82
N GLU A 569 -0.26 4.45 -20.65
CA GLU A 569 0.42 4.64 -19.36
C GLU A 569 -0.40 5.53 -18.42
N ALA A 570 -1.07 6.57 -18.94
CA ALA A 570 -2.02 7.37 -18.20
C ALA A 570 -3.27 6.57 -17.81
N LYS A 571 -3.77 5.65 -18.65
CA LYS A 571 -4.87 4.73 -18.33
C LYS A 571 -4.48 3.69 -17.28
N ALA A 572 -3.28 3.11 -17.36
CA ALA A 572 -2.73 2.21 -16.34
C ALA A 572 -2.51 2.94 -15.01
N SER A 573 -2.00 4.18 -15.06
CA SER A 573 -1.84 5.07 -13.91
C SER A 573 -3.19 5.54 -13.36
N LEU A 574 -4.24 5.69 -14.19
CA LEU A 574 -5.63 5.94 -13.80
C LEU A 574 -6.22 4.74 -13.08
N GLY A 575 -5.89 3.51 -13.48
CA GLY A 575 -6.28 2.29 -12.75
C GLY A 575 -5.67 2.27 -11.35
N THR A 576 -4.37 2.53 -11.24
CA THR A 576 -3.65 2.61 -9.97
C THR A 576 -4.11 3.79 -9.10
N LEU A 577 -4.38 4.96 -9.70
CA LEU A 577 -4.90 6.14 -9.01
C LEU A 577 -6.36 5.96 -8.59
N ASN A 578 -7.23 5.36 -9.41
CA ASN A 578 -8.61 5.05 -9.03
C ASN A 578 -8.64 4.00 -7.92
N LYS A 579 -7.72 3.04 -7.93
CA LYS A 579 -7.52 2.09 -6.84
C LYS A 579 -7.04 2.79 -5.58
N ALA A 580 -6.05 3.68 -5.66
CA ALA A 580 -5.56 4.48 -4.53
C ALA A 580 -6.62 5.47 -4.00
N ILE A 581 -7.46 6.06 -4.86
CA ILE A 581 -8.60 6.91 -4.49
C ILE A 581 -9.69 6.07 -3.84
N ALA A 582 -9.97 4.86 -4.35
CA ALA A 582 -10.92 3.94 -3.75
C ALA A 582 -10.42 3.42 -2.39
N GLU A 583 -9.12 3.14 -2.25
CA GLU A 583 -8.46 2.76 -1.01
C GLU A 583 -8.42 3.92 -0.03
N TYR A 584 -8.15 5.15 -0.47
CA TYR A 584 -8.19 6.34 0.37
C TYR A 584 -9.62 6.70 0.80
N LYS A 585 -10.61 6.58 -0.09
CA LYS A 585 -12.04 6.74 0.26
C LYS A 585 -12.50 5.63 1.21
N SER A 586 -12.05 4.41 1.00
CA SER A 586 -12.34 3.29 1.90
C SER A 586 -11.64 3.49 3.25
N TYR A 587 -10.40 3.98 3.26
CA TYR A 587 -9.63 4.31 4.46
C TYR A 587 -10.28 5.45 5.24
N THR A 588 -10.71 6.53 4.58
CA THR A 588 -11.40 7.64 5.25
C THR A 588 -12.80 7.24 5.75
N LEU A 589 -13.53 6.43 4.99
CA LEU A 589 -14.82 5.87 5.42
C LEU A 589 -14.65 4.90 6.59
N GLN A 590 -13.63 4.04 6.55
CA GLN A 590 -13.31 3.11 7.61
C GLN A 590 -12.81 3.85 8.84
N ASN A 591 -11.93 4.85 8.70
CA ASN A 591 -11.45 5.67 9.79
C ASN A 591 -12.59 6.51 10.41
N ASN A 592 -13.56 6.97 9.63
CA ASN A 592 -14.77 7.61 10.15
C ASN A 592 -15.67 6.61 10.88
N LYS A 593 -15.81 5.37 10.39
CA LYS A 593 -16.53 4.28 11.09
C LYS A 593 -15.83 3.86 12.37
N ASP A 594 -14.51 3.74 12.35
CA ASP A 594 -13.67 3.38 13.48
C ASP A 594 -13.68 4.50 14.51
N LYS A 595 -13.59 5.77 14.09
CA LYS A 595 -13.77 6.93 14.97
C LYS A 595 -15.17 6.93 15.60
N ALA A 596 -16.24 6.74 14.82
CA ALA A 596 -17.60 6.66 15.35
C ALA A 596 -17.79 5.45 16.29
N LYS A 597 -17.10 4.34 16.03
CA LYS A 597 -17.08 3.16 16.90
C LYS A 597 -16.29 3.42 18.17
N SER A 598 -15.11 4.02 18.10
CA SER A 598 -14.31 4.45 19.26
C SER A 598 -15.05 5.49 20.10
N GLU A 599 -15.78 6.42 19.50
CA GLU A 599 -16.66 7.36 20.22
C GLU A 599 -17.79 6.62 20.95
N LYS A 600 -18.43 5.63 20.31
CA LYS A 600 -19.43 4.76 20.96
C LYS A 600 -18.84 3.89 22.07
N ASP A 601 -17.66 3.31 21.85
CA ASP A 601 -16.96 2.48 22.81
C ASP A 601 -16.49 3.33 24.00
N LEU A 602 -16.06 4.58 23.78
CA LEU A 602 -15.72 5.54 24.83
C LEU A 602 -16.95 5.96 25.64
N ILE A 603 -18.09 6.18 24.99
CA ILE A 603 -19.37 6.43 25.68
C ILE A 603 -19.79 5.22 26.51
N SER A 604 -19.68 4.00 25.95
CA SER A 604 -20.00 2.76 26.67
C SER A 604 -19.03 2.50 27.83
N LEU A 605 -17.74 2.79 27.64
CA LEU A 605 -16.72 2.69 28.69
C LEU A 605 -16.99 3.70 29.80
N ASN A 606 -17.36 4.94 29.47
CA ASN A 606 -17.77 5.94 30.46
C ASN A 606 -19.04 5.53 31.21
N GLN A 607 -20.04 4.96 30.53
CA GLN A 607 -21.23 4.41 31.20
C GLN A 607 -20.87 3.26 32.14
N ARG A 608 -20.03 2.31 31.71
CA ARG A 608 -19.52 1.22 32.57
C ARG A 608 -18.68 1.76 33.73
N LEU A 609 -17.90 2.81 33.53
CA LEU A 609 -17.13 3.46 34.59
C LEU A 609 -18.06 4.09 35.63
N VAL A 610 -19.10 4.81 35.20
CA VAL A 610 -20.12 5.38 36.10
C VAL A 610 -20.86 4.27 36.87
N GLU A 611 -21.24 3.19 36.20
CA GLU A 611 -21.88 2.01 36.79
C GLU A 611 -20.95 1.33 37.82
N ASN A 612 -19.68 1.14 37.49
CA ASN A 612 -18.68 0.58 38.40
C ASN A 612 -18.44 1.49 39.60
N ILE A 613 -18.38 2.81 39.42
CA ILE A 613 -18.28 3.77 40.54
C ILE A 613 -19.51 3.66 41.44
N ARG A 614 -20.71 3.51 40.87
CA ARG A 614 -21.95 3.29 41.63
C ARG A 614 -21.90 1.98 42.43
N ASN A 615 -21.55 0.87 41.77
CA ASN A 615 -21.43 -0.44 42.41
C ASN A 615 -20.36 -0.44 43.52
N LEU A 616 -19.24 0.25 43.32
CA LEU A 616 -18.19 0.40 44.33
C LEU A 616 -18.66 1.22 45.52
N LYS A 617 -19.48 2.28 45.31
CA LYS A 617 -20.11 3.02 46.42
C LYS A 617 -21.10 2.15 47.18
N GLU A 618 -21.96 1.39 46.50
CA GLU A 618 -22.90 0.46 47.13
C GLU A 618 -22.16 -0.66 47.90
N LEU A 619 -21.06 -1.19 47.36
CA LEU A 619 -20.19 -2.13 48.06
C LEU A 619 -19.54 -1.49 49.28
N ALA A 620 -19.02 -0.27 49.18
CA ALA A 620 -18.45 0.45 50.31
C ALA A 620 -19.49 0.69 51.42
N GLU A 621 -20.74 1.02 51.07
CA GLU A 621 -21.83 1.13 52.05
C GLU A 621 -22.16 -0.20 52.72
N ARG A 622 -22.17 -1.31 51.97
CA ARG A 622 -22.35 -2.66 52.53
C ARG A 622 -21.19 -3.09 53.43
N TRP A 623 -19.95 -2.81 53.03
CA TRP A 623 -18.76 -3.07 53.85
C TRP A 623 -18.77 -2.22 55.12
N ASN A 624 -19.13 -0.93 55.03
CA ASN A 624 -19.31 -0.07 56.20
C ASN A 624 -20.41 -0.60 57.14
N PHE A 625 -21.50 -1.15 56.61
CA PHE A 625 -22.52 -1.82 57.43
C PHE A 625 -21.97 -3.07 58.12
N LEU A 626 -21.23 -3.93 57.39
CA LEU A 626 -20.61 -5.12 57.97
C LEU A 626 -19.59 -4.75 59.05
N ASP A 627 -18.66 -3.85 58.79
CA ASP A 627 -17.67 -3.39 59.79
C ASP A 627 -18.35 -2.81 61.03
N LYS A 628 -19.48 -2.10 60.85
CA LYS A 628 -20.20 -1.48 61.95
C LYS A 628 -20.95 -2.49 62.83
N TYR A 629 -21.48 -3.59 62.26
CA TYR A 629 -22.39 -4.50 62.97
C TYR A 629 -21.88 -5.94 63.13
N PHE A 630 -20.79 -6.30 62.46
CA PHE A 630 -20.23 -7.65 62.42
C PHE A 630 -18.73 -7.59 62.70
N GLN A 631 -18.34 -8.08 63.89
CA GLN A 631 -16.95 -8.04 64.32
C GLN A 631 -16.44 -9.46 64.51
N VAL A 632 -15.37 -9.83 63.80
CA VAL A 632 -14.67 -11.11 63.98
C VAL A 632 -13.35 -10.83 64.67
N GLY A 633 -13.14 -11.43 65.84
CA GLY A 633 -11.91 -11.28 66.59
C GLY A 633 -11.53 -12.57 67.32
N ASN A 634 -10.43 -12.52 68.07
CA ASN A 634 -9.89 -13.68 68.78
C ASN A 634 -10.85 -14.29 69.82
N GLU A 635 -11.85 -13.52 70.29
CA GLU A 635 -12.86 -13.97 71.24
C GLU A 635 -14.18 -14.45 70.60
N GLY A 636 -14.23 -14.55 69.27
CA GLY A 636 -15.39 -15.01 68.52
C GLY A 636 -16.03 -13.94 67.62
N ILE A 637 -17.29 -14.18 67.24
CA ILE A 637 -18.07 -13.34 66.32
C ILE A 637 -19.08 -12.54 67.13
N VAL A 638 -19.09 -11.22 66.98
CA VAL A 638 -20.06 -10.31 67.61
C VAL A 638 -20.99 -9.72 66.55
N PHE A 639 -22.29 -9.80 66.82
CA PHE A 639 -23.38 -9.20 66.06
C PHE A 639 -23.96 -8.03 66.87
N GLY A 640 -23.64 -6.80 66.50
CA GLY A 640 -24.08 -5.60 67.20
C GLY A 640 -23.26 -4.38 66.80
N GLU A 641 -23.82 -3.19 67.02
CA GLU A 641 -23.14 -1.93 66.68
C GLU A 641 -21.79 -1.84 67.41
N GLN A 642 -20.76 -1.38 66.71
CA GLN A 642 -19.45 -1.12 67.30
C GLN A 642 -19.59 -0.09 68.44
N ASN A 643 -19.20 -0.47 69.66
CA ASN A 643 -19.42 0.26 70.93
C ASN A 643 -20.89 0.37 71.39
N GLY A 644 -21.80 -0.37 70.77
CA GLY A 644 -23.18 -0.49 71.25
C GLY A 644 -23.26 -1.39 72.48
N ASN A 645 -24.15 -1.05 73.40
CA ASN A 645 -24.33 -1.81 74.64
C ASN A 645 -25.24 -3.06 74.48
N THR A 646 -25.73 -3.34 73.26
CA THR A 646 -26.60 -4.49 72.97
C THR A 646 -26.03 -5.25 71.78
N CYS A 647 -25.66 -6.52 72.00
CA CYS A 647 -25.07 -7.37 70.97
C CYS A 647 -25.32 -8.85 71.25
N ALA A 648 -25.21 -9.70 70.24
CA ALA A 648 -25.06 -11.14 70.40
C ALA A 648 -23.60 -11.53 70.12
N LYS A 649 -22.99 -12.36 70.95
CA LYS A 649 -21.61 -12.83 70.79
C LYS A 649 -21.59 -14.34 70.74
N MET A 650 -20.88 -14.89 69.76
CA MET A 650 -20.61 -16.32 69.64
C MET A 650 -19.10 -16.55 69.81
N SER A 651 -18.70 -17.07 70.98
CA SER A 651 -17.34 -17.56 71.23
C SER A 651 -17.24 -19.05 70.91
N ASN A 652 -16.04 -19.63 71.04
CA ASN A 652 -15.79 -21.04 70.74
C ASN A 652 -16.59 -22.03 71.59
N ASP A 653 -17.10 -21.59 72.74
CA ASP A 653 -17.73 -22.40 73.77
C ASP A 653 -19.08 -21.85 74.28
N ARG A 654 -19.52 -20.70 73.76
CA ARG A 654 -20.69 -19.99 74.28
C ARG A 654 -21.35 -19.09 73.24
N PHE A 655 -22.68 -19.07 73.25
CA PHE A 655 -23.47 -18.05 72.56
C PHE A 655 -24.16 -17.18 73.60
N SER A 656 -23.97 -15.86 73.53
CA SER A 656 -24.40 -14.90 74.54
C SER A 656 -25.16 -13.74 73.92
N ILE A 657 -26.18 -13.23 74.61
CA ILE A 657 -26.88 -11.99 74.27
C ILE A 657 -26.66 -11.00 75.40
N PHE A 658 -26.17 -9.82 75.04
CA PHE A 658 -25.94 -8.70 75.93
C PHE A 658 -26.98 -7.62 75.70
N SER A 659 -27.45 -7.01 76.79
CA SER A 659 -28.31 -5.83 76.78
C SER A 659 -27.79 -4.83 77.81
N ALA A 660 -27.65 -3.57 77.41
CA ALA A 660 -27.05 -2.51 78.24
C ALA A 660 -25.67 -2.88 78.83
N GLY A 661 -24.89 -3.71 78.13
CA GLY A 661 -23.55 -4.19 78.52
C GLY A 661 -23.55 -5.42 79.42
N ASN A 662 -24.71 -5.89 79.88
CA ASN A 662 -24.84 -7.06 80.75
C ASN A 662 -25.28 -8.28 79.95
N GLU A 663 -24.71 -9.45 80.27
CA GLU A 663 -25.09 -10.72 79.65
C GLU A 663 -26.44 -11.19 80.22
N VAL A 664 -27.51 -11.10 79.43
CA VAL A 664 -28.88 -11.39 79.88
C VAL A 664 -29.35 -12.80 79.52
N MET A 665 -28.68 -13.43 78.54
CA MET A 665 -28.95 -14.79 78.11
C MET A 665 -27.67 -15.42 77.54
N TYR A 666 -27.45 -16.70 77.80
CA TYR A 666 -26.41 -17.44 77.11
C TYR A 666 -26.69 -18.95 77.03
N ILE A 667 -26.07 -19.59 76.05
CA ILE A 667 -26.03 -21.04 75.89
C ILE A 667 -24.57 -21.47 76.03
N SER A 668 -24.28 -22.35 76.98
CA SER A 668 -22.96 -22.95 77.14
C SER A 668 -23.08 -24.38 77.66
N GLN A 669 -22.22 -25.27 77.16
CA GLN A 669 -22.13 -26.68 77.60
C GLN A 669 -23.51 -27.39 77.62
N GLY A 670 -24.33 -27.15 76.60
CA GLY A 670 -25.65 -27.77 76.46
C GLY A 670 -26.74 -27.20 77.37
N THR A 671 -26.46 -26.15 78.14
CA THR A 671 -27.43 -25.50 79.04
C THR A 671 -27.75 -24.09 78.56
N LEU A 672 -29.03 -23.73 78.57
CA LEU A 672 -29.53 -22.38 78.31
C LEU A 672 -29.77 -21.67 79.65
N PHE A 673 -29.17 -20.49 79.80
CA PHE A 673 -29.36 -19.60 80.92
C PHE A 673 -30.02 -18.31 80.46
N ILE A 674 -31.04 -17.87 81.18
CA ILE A 674 -31.75 -16.61 80.95
C ILE A 674 -31.89 -15.94 82.32
N GLU A 675 -31.34 -14.72 82.47
CA GLU A 675 -31.37 -14.00 83.75
C GLU A 675 -32.80 -13.61 84.13
N ASN A 676 -33.55 -13.05 83.18
CA ASN A 676 -34.98 -12.78 83.30
C ASN A 676 -35.68 -13.11 81.97
N GLY A 677 -36.57 -14.10 81.99
CA GLY A 677 -37.31 -14.54 80.81
C GLY A 677 -38.81 -14.56 81.06
N ILE A 678 -39.59 -13.91 80.19
CA ILE A 678 -41.04 -14.04 80.18
C ILE A 678 -41.44 -15.01 79.07
N PHE A 679 -41.83 -16.21 79.45
CA PHE A 679 -42.47 -17.17 78.54
C PHE A 679 -43.97 -16.88 78.51
N SER A 680 -44.42 -16.07 77.56
CA SER A 680 -45.79 -15.52 77.55
C SER A 680 -46.88 -16.52 77.14
N LYS A 681 -46.53 -17.71 76.66
CA LYS A 681 -47.50 -18.68 76.12
C LYS A 681 -47.43 -20.05 76.79
N SER A 682 -46.29 -20.73 76.68
CA SER A 682 -46.05 -22.02 77.33
C SER A 682 -44.56 -22.35 77.37
N ILE A 683 -44.11 -23.10 78.37
CA ILE A 683 -42.79 -23.74 78.40
C ILE A 683 -42.96 -25.24 78.62
N GLN A 684 -42.27 -26.04 77.80
CA GLN A 684 -42.31 -27.50 77.90
C GLN A 684 -40.96 -28.03 78.36
N ILE A 685 -40.95 -28.75 79.49
CA ILE A 685 -39.77 -29.37 80.07
C ILE A 685 -40.02 -30.88 80.14
N GLY A 686 -39.31 -31.62 79.28
CA GLY A 686 -39.56 -33.04 79.08
C GLY A 686 -40.98 -33.32 78.58
N ARG A 687 -41.68 -34.25 79.25
CA ARG A 687 -43.05 -34.64 78.91
C ARG A 687 -44.13 -33.77 79.58
N PHE A 688 -43.74 -32.68 80.24
CA PHE A 688 -44.66 -31.80 80.94
C PHE A 688 -44.57 -30.39 80.37
N ARG A 689 -45.72 -29.78 80.11
CA ARG A 689 -45.83 -28.40 79.64
C ARG A 689 -46.54 -27.58 80.69
N GLU A 690 -45.90 -26.51 81.12
CA GLU A 690 -46.56 -25.45 81.86
C GLU A 690 -47.11 -24.44 80.85
N GLU A 691 -48.41 -24.21 80.92
CA GLU A 691 -49.13 -23.25 80.08
C GLU A 691 -50.23 -22.58 80.89
N GLN A 692 -50.62 -21.39 80.48
CA GLN A 692 -51.72 -20.68 81.09
C GLN A 692 -53.04 -21.46 80.90
N TYR A 693 -53.87 -21.56 81.94
CA TYR A 693 -55.12 -22.29 81.86
C TYR A 693 -56.12 -21.54 81.00
N HIS A 694 -56.61 -22.17 79.93
CA HIS A 694 -57.49 -21.51 78.96
C HIS A 694 -58.85 -21.03 79.53
N LEU A 695 -59.26 -21.49 80.73
CA LEU A 695 -60.46 -20.98 81.41
C LEU A 695 -60.15 -19.97 82.54
N ASN A 696 -58.89 -19.82 82.96
CA ASN A 696 -58.47 -18.82 83.94
C ASN A 696 -57.03 -18.39 83.67
N LEU A 697 -56.85 -17.17 83.16
CA LEU A 697 -55.54 -16.64 82.75
C LEU A 697 -54.63 -16.30 83.93
N ASP A 698 -55.16 -16.21 85.16
CA ASP A 698 -54.36 -16.01 86.38
C ASP A 698 -53.86 -17.34 86.97
N MET A 699 -54.09 -18.46 86.28
CA MET A 699 -53.67 -19.79 86.71
C MET A 699 -52.83 -20.48 85.65
N ASN A 700 -51.68 -21.01 86.05
CA ASN A 700 -50.91 -21.94 85.21
C ASN A 700 -51.34 -23.38 85.51
N VAL A 701 -51.41 -24.19 84.45
CA VAL A 701 -51.59 -25.64 84.55
C VAL A 701 -50.36 -26.35 83.99
N ILE A 702 -49.96 -27.42 84.68
CA ILE A 702 -48.96 -28.35 84.17
C ILE A 702 -49.69 -29.51 83.53
N ARG A 703 -49.54 -29.67 82.22
CA ARG A 703 -50.10 -30.78 81.46
C ARG A 703 -49.01 -31.78 81.11
N TYR A 704 -49.25 -33.06 81.38
CA TYR A 704 -48.47 -34.12 80.75
C TYR A 704 -48.83 -34.17 79.26
N VAL A 705 -47.84 -33.92 78.43
CA VAL A 705 -47.92 -33.93 76.96
C VAL A 705 -47.08 -35.06 76.36
N GLY A 706 -46.57 -35.99 77.19
CA GLY A 706 -46.02 -37.24 76.71
C GLY A 706 -47.15 -38.14 76.21
N GLY A 707 -47.09 -38.60 74.96
CA GLY A 707 -47.94 -39.72 74.55
C GLY A 707 -47.63 -41.00 75.34
N ILE A 708 -48.50 -42.00 75.22
CA ILE A 708 -48.00 -43.39 75.21
C ILE A 708 -47.09 -43.54 74.00
#